data_AF-A2DAR6-F1
#
_entry.id   AF-A2DAR6-F1
#
_cell.length_a   1.000
_cell.length_b   1.000
_cell.length_c   1.000
_cell.angle_alpha   90.00
_cell.angle_beta   90.00
_cell.angle_gamma   90.00
#
_symmetry.space_group_name_H-M   'P 1'
#
loop_
_entity.id
_entity.type
_entity.pdbx_description
1 polymer ?
#
loop_
_entity_poly.entity_id
_entity_poly.type
_entity_poly.pdbx_seq_one_letter_code
_entity_poly.pdbx_strand_id
1 'polypeptide(L)'
;MFLCLLVLSSSVIYSLDFGSKFVRLAKQKPGRQVEIVTNDQSSRHTPNYLAYISDSDEPNLTGIEWVVGVDAERAIRKNPSHGVHNPFNYLNNPKDYPLKNITPTEGIAIALTTYLKSFKRKNDKIIITVPTVFSPHARRNLMNAFKLIGISTAQIINSNSALAALYAVEKLPISDNVTKTVLFIDSGAIQTELSLFKFVRTNKSVEITLQDYRFTDEIGGDYIDDILFNWTLTKLKRPALEVEYPAIRRSVIKAKERLAAGSSTVIDVTEDFGQQITLTNDDVNTMCAEMINKFEKLIENITADEVELIGGCTRLPSLSDPIKRTFGESAHRSLNSDEAVALGAVYFGGIQSGLINGAVLHFIRPSLYGMTFETGGKDIVVFSPGDLIERKIVKIRKFTDFNVTLKITRDPTKFPRIKTSLVPTKDEVYADIQLVNLSKFTRSITSQIDKSTKPFLSFMFDVSQTLDSLDYISAALTANVTVNMTIENESINQVSQTSWKLATEVTYRDSEMDFNSSKTLLDGIRGYRRSIANHRKAFNDLMNFIIDMNEKLNYNQDMIEVTTEEERQVIKELLSRERQTVDLQGQHVSAEDLEKRKNLIKETIGSTLTKFDEFSRRPRAVADLQKVIAKAEKALDTATTDNDTINEVIEYINGSKSLIDDIAQMDNKTVPTITVKKINQRRTNLAMKITNLRSPPRKPKQKYFEKDPSAYAVQLEYKKNQTSIDEHTLKDNETVTEEIDQKEDNKEL
;
A
#
# COMPACT_ATOMS: atom_id res chain seq x y z
N MET A 1 -0.78 -37.11 -6.10
CA MET A 1 -1.64 -36.07 -5.49
C MET A 1 -0.92 -35.44 -4.28
N PHE A 2 0.26 -34.85 -4.49
CA PHE A 2 1.07 -34.21 -3.42
C PHE A 2 1.99 -33.12 -4.01
N LEU A 3 1.48 -32.38 -5.00
CA LEU A 3 2.22 -31.28 -5.65
C LEU A 3 1.30 -30.11 -6.07
N CYS A 4 0.21 -29.89 -5.34
CA CYS A 4 -0.69 -28.75 -5.54
C CYS A 4 -1.13 -28.21 -4.19
N LEU A 5 -0.29 -27.36 -3.55
CA LEU A 5 -0.67 -26.34 -2.54
C LEU A 5 0.59 -25.67 -1.95
N LEU A 6 1.46 -25.13 -2.80
CA LEU A 6 2.48 -24.15 -2.39
C LEU A 6 2.36 -22.91 -3.28
N VAL A 7 1.16 -22.36 -3.40
CA VAL A 7 1.05 -20.91 -3.52
C VAL A 7 1.19 -20.40 -2.10
N LEU A 8 2.44 -20.30 -1.62
CA LEU A 8 2.74 -19.41 -0.50
C LEU A 8 2.31 -18.02 -0.96
N SER A 9 1.12 -17.58 -0.58
CA SER A 9 0.80 -16.15 -0.64
C SER A 9 1.78 -15.48 0.32
N SER A 10 2.91 -15.01 -0.21
CA SER A 10 3.93 -14.32 0.56
C SER A 10 3.31 -13.01 1.06
N SER A 11 2.69 -13.03 2.23
CA SER A 11 2.15 -11.82 2.86
C SER A 11 3.32 -10.90 3.18
N VAL A 12 3.26 -9.66 2.69
CA VAL A 12 4.25 -8.64 3.00
C VAL A 12 3.78 -7.88 4.22
N ILE A 13 4.68 -7.62 5.17
CA ILE A 13 4.40 -6.75 6.30
C ILE A 13 4.94 -5.38 5.98
N TYR A 14 4.06 -4.39 5.91
CA TYR A 14 4.43 -2.98 5.78
C TYR A 14 4.39 -2.31 7.15
N SER A 15 5.16 -1.24 7.29
CA SER A 15 4.89 -0.24 8.30
C SER A 15 4.69 1.13 7.67
N LEU A 16 3.95 1.97 8.39
CA LEU A 16 3.76 3.39 8.08
C LEU A 16 4.09 4.19 9.33
N ASP A 17 5.14 4.99 9.24
CA ASP A 17 5.41 6.07 10.18
C ASP A 17 4.94 7.38 9.56
N PHE A 18 3.90 8.00 10.13
CA PHE A 18 3.36 9.28 9.65
C PHE A 18 3.95 10.49 10.35
N GLY A 19 5.20 10.41 10.83
CA GLY A 19 5.90 11.47 11.56
C GLY A 19 5.59 12.91 11.13
N SER A 20 5.68 13.84 12.07
CA SER A 20 5.11 15.19 11.95
C SER A 20 5.45 15.92 10.64
N LYS A 21 6.69 15.81 10.15
CA LYS A 21 7.16 16.43 8.90
C LYS A 21 7.21 15.46 7.73
N PHE A 22 7.42 14.17 7.99
CA PHE A 22 7.68 13.17 6.96
C PHE A 22 6.98 11.85 7.25
N VAL A 23 6.35 11.30 6.22
CA VAL A 23 5.84 9.94 6.17
C VAL A 23 6.91 9.01 5.62
N ARG A 24 7.09 7.85 6.27
CA ARG A 24 8.01 6.78 5.86
C ARG A 24 7.29 5.45 5.82
N LEU A 25 7.66 4.65 4.84
CA LEU A 25 7.18 3.29 4.70
C LEU A 25 8.35 2.34 4.76
N ALA A 26 8.22 1.26 5.52
CA ALA A 26 9.12 0.12 5.45
C ALA A 26 8.32 -1.12 5.07
N LYS A 27 9.00 -2.15 4.58
CA LYS A 27 8.38 -3.45 4.32
C LYS A 27 9.33 -4.60 4.56
N GLN A 28 8.76 -5.73 4.92
CA GLN A 28 9.42 -7.03 5.02
C GLN A 28 8.73 -8.02 4.11
N LYS A 29 9.51 -8.58 3.17
CA LYS A 29 9.09 -9.70 2.32
C LYS A 29 9.71 -10.99 2.85
N PRO A 30 8.99 -12.14 2.79
CA PRO A 30 9.60 -13.42 3.16
C PRO A 30 10.92 -13.68 2.42
N GLY A 31 11.94 -14.07 3.19
CA GLY A 31 13.28 -14.37 2.67
C GLY A 31 14.10 -13.17 2.20
N ARG A 32 13.65 -11.92 2.43
CA ARG A 32 14.41 -10.70 2.15
C ARG A 32 14.67 -9.92 3.44
N GLN A 33 15.60 -8.97 3.39
CA GLN A 33 15.83 -8.03 4.48
C GLN A 33 14.74 -6.96 4.51
N VAL A 34 14.55 -6.36 5.69
CA VAL A 34 13.64 -5.23 5.87
C VAL A 34 14.18 -4.05 5.07
N GLU A 35 13.33 -3.39 4.29
CA GLU A 35 13.73 -2.25 3.46
C GLU A 35 12.76 -1.07 3.60
N ILE A 36 13.30 0.15 3.55
CA ILE A 36 12.50 1.37 3.38
C ILE A 36 12.00 1.43 1.93
N VAL A 37 10.71 1.73 1.78
CA VAL A 37 10.06 1.91 0.50
C VAL A 37 10.27 3.35 0.05
N THR A 38 10.86 3.52 -1.13
CA THR A 38 11.03 4.83 -1.75
C THR A 38 9.73 5.31 -2.40
N ASN A 39 9.52 6.62 -2.41
CA ASN A 39 8.41 7.23 -3.14
C ASN A 39 8.69 7.33 -4.64
N ASP A 40 7.75 7.91 -5.40
CA ASP A 40 7.83 8.07 -6.86
C ASP A 40 9.03 8.92 -7.31
N GLN A 41 9.65 9.69 -6.41
CA GLN A 41 10.86 10.49 -6.65
C GLN A 41 12.15 9.81 -6.14
N SER A 42 12.09 8.51 -5.81
CA SER A 42 13.19 7.73 -5.22
C SER A 42 13.68 8.23 -3.86
N SER A 43 12.91 9.10 -3.18
CA SER A 43 13.21 9.52 -1.81
C SER A 43 12.75 8.47 -0.80
N ARG A 44 13.51 8.30 0.28
CA ARG A 44 13.23 7.40 1.41
C ARG A 44 12.21 7.95 2.41
N HIS A 45 11.75 9.17 2.18
CA HIS A 45 10.73 9.85 2.99
C HIS A 45 9.83 10.70 2.09
N THR A 46 8.60 10.94 2.52
CA THR A 46 7.63 11.76 1.80
C THR A 46 7.15 12.88 2.71
N PRO A 47 7.18 14.16 2.30
CA PRO A 47 6.62 15.25 3.11
C PRO A 47 5.18 14.96 3.56
N ASN A 48 4.87 15.21 4.82
CA ASN A 48 3.56 14.87 5.38
C ASN A 48 2.52 15.97 5.07
N TYR A 49 2.08 16.00 3.82
CA TYR A 49 1.08 16.94 3.32
C TYR A 49 0.00 16.21 2.53
N LEU A 50 -1.22 16.73 2.58
CA LEU A 50 -2.34 16.35 1.73
C LEU A 50 -2.91 17.61 1.11
N ALA A 51 -3.15 17.60 -0.20
CA ALA A 51 -3.79 18.71 -0.88
C ALA A 51 -4.60 18.24 -2.09
N TYR A 52 -5.45 19.10 -2.61
CA TYR A 52 -6.07 18.95 -3.93
C TYR A 52 -5.62 20.08 -4.87
N ILE A 53 -5.58 19.79 -6.17
CA ILE A 53 -5.17 20.76 -7.19
C ILE A 53 -6.42 21.32 -7.86
N SER A 54 -6.77 22.57 -7.53
CA SER A 54 -7.85 23.33 -8.18
C SER A 54 -7.43 24.77 -8.43
N ASP A 55 -8.05 25.36 -9.45
CA ASP A 55 -8.14 26.80 -9.65
C ASP A 55 -9.47 27.40 -9.15
N SER A 56 -10.43 26.57 -8.67
CA SER A 56 -11.67 27.01 -8.03
C SER A 56 -11.54 27.07 -6.52
N ASP A 57 -12.14 28.08 -5.89
CA ASP A 57 -12.24 28.21 -4.43
C ASP A 57 -13.24 27.20 -3.81
N GLU A 58 -14.20 26.71 -4.59
CA GLU A 58 -15.17 25.69 -4.18
C GLU A 58 -15.15 24.51 -5.18
N PRO A 59 -14.17 23.60 -5.08
CA PRO A 59 -14.06 22.50 -6.01
C PRO A 59 -14.99 21.33 -5.67
N ASN A 60 -15.42 20.60 -6.71
CA ASN A 60 -16.00 19.28 -6.51
C ASN A 60 -14.91 18.29 -6.07
N LEU A 61 -14.91 17.93 -4.78
CA LEU A 61 -13.90 17.07 -4.15
C LEU A 61 -13.80 15.65 -4.75
N THR A 62 -14.84 15.18 -5.44
CA THR A 62 -14.81 13.87 -6.13
C THR A 62 -14.21 13.95 -7.54
N GLY A 63 -14.24 15.13 -8.16
CA GLY A 63 -13.80 15.39 -9.53
C GLY A 63 -12.48 16.16 -9.58
N ILE A 64 -11.61 15.98 -8.59
CA ILE A 64 -10.36 16.72 -8.44
C ILE A 64 -9.17 15.81 -8.13
N GLU A 65 -7.98 16.22 -8.56
CA GLU A 65 -6.75 15.49 -8.28
C GLU A 65 -6.26 15.78 -6.86
N TRP A 66 -6.25 14.73 -6.03
CA TRP A 66 -5.65 14.74 -4.71
C TRP A 66 -4.20 14.27 -4.76
N VAL A 67 -3.32 15.00 -4.10
CA VAL A 67 -1.88 14.77 -4.05
C VAL A 67 -1.38 14.73 -2.61
N VAL A 68 -0.23 14.08 -2.41
CA VAL A 68 0.50 14.04 -1.12
C VAL A 68 1.97 14.40 -1.36
N GLY A 69 2.75 14.59 -0.30
CA GLY A 69 4.19 14.80 -0.44
C GLY A 69 4.55 16.16 -1.04
N VAL A 70 5.61 16.16 -1.84
CA VAL A 70 6.16 17.38 -2.47
C VAL A 70 5.13 18.10 -3.33
N ASP A 71 4.25 17.35 -4.03
CA ASP A 71 3.23 17.95 -4.88
C ASP A 71 2.13 18.62 -4.05
N ALA A 72 1.77 18.05 -2.90
CA ALA A 72 0.84 18.67 -1.96
C ALA A 72 1.43 19.92 -1.31
N GLU A 73 2.70 19.87 -0.91
CA GLU A 73 3.43 21.04 -0.39
C GLU A 73 3.44 22.18 -1.42
N ARG A 74 3.70 21.86 -2.71
CA ARG A 74 3.65 22.83 -3.80
C ARG A 74 2.24 23.39 -4.02
N ALA A 75 1.20 22.57 -3.92
CA ALA A 75 -0.19 22.99 -4.07
C ALA A 75 -0.60 23.95 -2.94
N ILE A 76 -0.28 23.63 -1.69
CA ILE A 76 -0.53 24.48 -0.51
C ILE A 76 0.20 25.81 -0.63
N ARG A 77 1.42 25.81 -1.18
CA ARG A 77 2.16 27.06 -1.44
C ARG A 77 1.42 27.99 -2.41
N LYS A 78 0.75 27.43 -3.42
CA LYS A 78 -0.06 28.23 -4.37
C LYS A 78 -1.34 28.69 -3.68
N ASN A 79 -2.05 27.76 -3.03
CA ASN A 79 -3.35 27.97 -2.38
C ASN A 79 -3.35 27.33 -0.99
N PRO A 80 -3.06 28.09 0.10
CA PRO A 80 -2.95 27.53 1.45
C PRO A 80 -4.22 26.84 1.97
N SER A 81 -5.39 27.24 1.48
CA SER A 81 -6.69 26.65 1.82
C SER A 81 -6.94 25.28 1.19
N HIS A 82 -6.15 24.88 0.18
CA HIS A 82 -6.39 23.66 -0.60
C HIS A 82 -5.69 22.41 -0.04
N GLY A 83 -5.07 22.52 1.13
CA GLY A 83 -4.38 21.38 1.74
C GLY A 83 -4.12 21.57 3.22
N VAL A 84 -3.45 20.57 3.78
CA VAL A 84 -3.17 20.45 5.20
C VAL A 84 -1.79 19.83 5.40
N HIS A 85 -1.01 20.41 6.32
CA HIS A 85 0.19 19.80 6.85
C HIS A 85 -0.19 18.79 7.95
N ASN A 86 0.41 17.60 7.92
CA ASN A 86 0.18 16.52 8.87
C ASN A 86 -1.31 16.25 9.17
N PRO A 87 -2.09 15.74 8.18
CA PRO A 87 -3.51 15.46 8.37
C PRO A 87 -3.80 14.52 9.56
N PHE A 88 -2.85 13.67 9.96
CA PHE A 88 -2.99 12.72 11.06
C PHE A 88 -3.10 13.39 12.43
N ASN A 89 -2.52 14.59 12.61
CA ASN A 89 -2.53 15.30 13.89
C ASN A 89 -3.96 15.66 14.35
N TYR A 90 -4.83 15.93 13.39
CA TYR A 90 -6.20 16.37 13.62
C TYR A 90 -7.14 15.24 14.05
N LEU A 91 -6.67 13.99 14.13
CA LEU A 91 -7.48 12.90 14.67
C LEU A 91 -7.75 13.02 16.17
N ASN A 92 -6.89 13.70 16.93
CA ASN A 92 -7.16 13.99 18.34
C ASN A 92 -8.15 15.14 18.51
N ASN A 93 -8.11 16.14 17.62
CA ASN A 93 -8.98 17.32 17.65
C ASN A 93 -9.61 17.56 16.26
N PRO A 94 -10.64 16.78 15.87
CA PRO A 94 -11.21 16.86 14.53
C PRO A 94 -11.81 18.22 14.14
N LYS A 95 -12.19 19.03 15.14
CA LYS A 95 -12.79 20.37 14.95
C LYS A 95 -11.81 21.38 14.35
N ASP A 96 -10.51 21.18 14.53
CA ASP A 96 -9.47 22.10 14.07
C ASP A 96 -9.01 21.78 12.64
N TYR A 97 -9.67 20.83 11.97
CA TYR A 97 -9.24 20.39 10.65
C TYR A 97 -9.45 21.49 9.60
N PRO A 98 -8.40 21.89 8.86
CA PRO A 98 -8.47 23.08 8.01
C PRO A 98 -9.20 22.84 6.68
N LEU A 99 -9.30 21.59 6.22
CA LEU A 99 -9.99 21.27 4.97
C LEU A 99 -11.50 21.26 5.18
N LYS A 100 -12.22 22.10 4.43
CA LYS A 100 -13.68 22.19 4.46
C LYS A 100 -14.33 20.98 3.77
N ASN A 101 -15.55 20.63 4.20
CA ASN A 101 -16.42 19.61 3.59
C ASN A 101 -15.83 18.19 3.57
N ILE A 102 -14.81 17.92 4.37
CA ILE A 102 -14.22 16.60 4.53
C ILE A 102 -13.68 16.46 5.96
N THR A 103 -13.89 15.30 6.57
CA THR A 103 -13.39 15.00 7.92
C THR A 103 -11.89 14.64 7.89
N PRO A 104 -11.16 14.74 9.02
CA PRO A 104 -9.79 14.24 9.11
C PRO A 104 -9.67 12.77 8.70
N THR A 105 -10.63 11.94 9.11
CA THR A 105 -10.65 10.51 8.80
C THR A 105 -10.74 10.24 7.30
N GLU A 106 -11.61 10.98 6.58
CA GLU A 106 -11.71 10.90 5.13
C GLU A 106 -10.44 11.44 4.44
N GLY A 107 -9.89 12.56 4.91
CA GLY A 107 -8.64 13.11 4.39
C GLY A 107 -7.47 12.12 4.53
N ILE A 108 -7.34 11.48 5.68
CA ILE A 108 -6.35 10.42 5.90
C ILE A 108 -6.61 9.22 5.00
N ALA A 109 -7.87 8.80 4.83
CA ALA A 109 -8.23 7.74 3.90
C ALA A 109 -7.77 8.08 2.47
N ILE A 110 -7.98 9.32 2.01
CA ILE A 110 -7.47 9.80 0.71
C ILE A 110 -5.94 9.71 0.66
N ALA A 111 -5.24 10.25 1.67
CA ALA A 111 -3.79 10.23 1.73
C ALA A 111 -3.23 8.81 1.68
N LEU A 112 -3.81 7.89 2.45
CA LEU A 112 -3.45 6.48 2.49
C LEU A 112 -3.64 5.78 1.13
N THR A 113 -4.65 6.14 0.33
CA THR A 113 -4.76 5.59 -1.04
C THR A 113 -3.57 5.94 -1.92
N THR A 114 -2.89 7.06 -1.63
CA THR A 114 -1.70 7.50 -2.36
C THR A 114 -0.42 6.94 -1.77
N TYR A 115 -0.29 6.86 -0.44
CA TYR A 115 0.87 6.25 0.20
C TYR A 115 0.95 4.74 -0.05
N LEU A 116 -0.19 4.06 -0.14
CA LEU A 116 -0.29 2.60 -0.21
C LEU A 116 -0.62 2.07 -1.62
N LYS A 117 -0.16 2.74 -2.68
CA LYS A 117 -0.38 2.33 -4.08
C LYS A 117 0.04 0.87 -4.35
N SER A 118 1.10 0.39 -3.71
CA SER A 118 1.67 -0.96 -3.90
C SER A 118 1.13 -2.02 -2.93
N PHE A 119 0.27 -1.64 -1.99
CA PHE A 119 -0.24 -2.52 -0.94
C PHE A 119 -1.35 -3.45 -1.44
N LYS A 120 -1.20 -4.76 -1.27
CA LYS A 120 -2.22 -5.74 -1.65
C LYS A 120 -3.21 -5.96 -0.51
N ARG A 121 -4.32 -5.22 -0.55
CA ARG A 121 -5.35 -5.12 0.51
C ARG A 121 -5.79 -6.44 1.17
N LYS A 122 -5.87 -7.55 0.41
CA LYS A 122 -6.33 -8.86 0.92
C LYS A 122 -5.24 -9.69 1.61
N ASN A 123 -3.96 -9.47 1.27
CA ASN A 123 -2.87 -10.39 1.65
C ASN A 123 -1.81 -9.73 2.53
N ASP A 124 -1.58 -8.43 2.37
CA ASP A 124 -0.53 -7.71 3.07
C ASP A 124 -1.05 -7.23 4.43
N LYS A 125 -0.14 -7.08 5.41
CA LYS A 125 -0.42 -6.50 6.72
C LYS A 125 0.26 -5.14 6.81
N ILE A 126 -0.34 -4.21 7.56
CA ILE A 126 0.26 -2.91 7.79
C ILE A 126 0.27 -2.56 9.26
N ILE A 127 1.41 -2.09 9.75
CA ILE A 127 1.59 -1.65 11.13
C ILE A 127 1.85 -0.15 11.12
N ILE A 128 1.04 0.61 11.81
CA ILE A 128 1.12 2.07 11.82
C ILE A 128 1.67 2.52 13.16
N THR A 129 2.69 3.37 13.13
CA THR A 129 3.26 3.94 14.36
C THR A 129 2.53 5.22 14.73
N VAL A 130 2.13 5.34 15.99
CA VAL A 130 1.51 6.55 16.55
C VAL A 130 2.28 7.00 17.79
N PRO A 131 2.30 8.30 18.14
CA PRO A 131 2.81 8.75 19.44
C PRO A 131 2.09 8.03 20.59
N THR A 132 2.77 7.75 21.69
CA THR A 132 2.14 7.08 22.86
C THR A 132 0.92 7.86 23.38
N VAL A 133 0.99 9.21 23.35
CA VAL A 133 -0.10 10.11 23.74
C VAL A 133 -1.30 10.10 22.80
N PHE A 134 -1.24 9.44 21.64
CA PHE A 134 -2.37 9.40 20.70
C PHE A 134 -3.58 8.73 21.33
N SER A 135 -4.71 9.45 21.41
CA SER A 135 -5.88 9.03 22.18
C SER A 135 -6.54 7.75 21.62
N PRO A 136 -7.27 6.97 22.44
CA PRO A 136 -8.03 5.83 21.94
C PRO A 136 -9.04 6.22 20.84
N HIS A 137 -9.64 7.41 20.94
CA HIS A 137 -10.50 7.98 19.90
C HIS A 137 -9.75 8.17 18.57
N ALA A 138 -8.60 8.84 18.61
CA ALA A 138 -7.78 9.07 17.43
C ALA A 138 -7.28 7.76 16.80
N ARG A 139 -6.90 6.77 17.62
CA ARG A 139 -6.51 5.41 17.16
C ARG A 139 -7.66 4.71 16.45
N ARG A 140 -8.89 4.79 17.00
CA ARG A 140 -10.08 4.22 16.36
C ARG A 140 -10.38 4.92 15.03
N ASN A 141 -10.31 6.24 14.97
CA ASN A 141 -10.57 7.00 13.75
C ASN A 141 -9.51 6.73 12.68
N LEU A 142 -8.24 6.59 13.05
CA LEU A 142 -7.18 6.11 12.16
C LEU A 142 -7.53 4.73 11.57
N MET A 143 -7.98 3.80 12.42
CA MET A 143 -8.38 2.46 11.97
C MET A 143 -9.62 2.49 11.07
N ASN A 144 -10.55 3.44 11.30
CA ASN A 144 -11.69 3.67 10.43
C ASN A 144 -11.26 4.19 9.04
N ALA A 145 -10.23 5.04 8.95
CA ALA A 145 -9.66 5.45 7.67
C ALA A 145 -9.13 4.25 6.86
N PHE A 146 -8.49 3.28 7.52
CA PHE A 146 -8.08 2.02 6.89
C PHE A 146 -9.26 1.19 6.39
N LYS A 147 -10.32 1.07 7.20
CA LYS A 147 -11.56 0.38 6.80
C LYS A 147 -12.22 1.02 5.59
N LEU A 148 -12.28 2.35 5.52
CA LEU A 148 -12.81 3.10 4.37
C LEU A 148 -12.05 2.79 3.06
N ILE A 149 -10.78 2.45 3.16
CA ILE A 149 -9.97 2.00 2.02
C ILE A 149 -9.90 0.50 1.83
N GLY A 150 -10.72 -0.26 2.56
CA GLY A 150 -10.82 -1.71 2.45
C GLY A 150 -9.57 -2.45 2.94
N ILE A 151 -8.85 -1.89 3.91
CA ILE A 151 -7.72 -2.55 4.58
C ILE A 151 -8.18 -2.94 5.99
N SER A 152 -8.36 -4.24 6.22
CA SER A 152 -8.75 -4.80 7.52
C SER A 152 -7.58 -5.34 8.34
N THR A 153 -6.40 -5.45 7.73
CA THR A 153 -5.17 -6.02 8.31
C THR A 153 -4.25 -4.97 8.93
N ALA A 154 -4.77 -3.78 9.20
CA ALA A 154 -4.04 -2.69 9.84
C ALA A 154 -3.97 -2.90 11.36
N GLN A 155 -2.81 -2.60 11.94
CA GLN A 155 -2.55 -2.64 13.38
C GLN A 155 -1.78 -1.38 13.79
N ILE A 156 -1.92 -0.95 15.03
CA ILE A 156 -1.21 0.20 15.58
C ILE A 156 -0.13 -0.29 16.56
N ILE A 157 0.99 0.42 16.59
CA ILE A 157 2.01 0.31 17.64
C ILE A 157 2.44 1.72 18.05
N ASN A 158 2.88 1.90 19.30
CA ASN A 158 3.51 3.16 19.68
C ASN A 158 4.86 3.36 18.98
N SER A 159 5.18 4.60 18.59
CA SER A 159 6.47 5.03 18.04
C SER A 159 7.64 4.60 18.92
N ASN A 160 7.55 4.85 20.24
CA ASN A 160 8.60 4.47 21.20
C ASN A 160 8.76 2.95 21.34
N SER A 161 7.66 2.19 21.31
CA SER A 161 7.71 0.72 21.30
C SER A 161 8.36 0.19 20.04
N ALA A 162 8.11 0.82 18.87
CA ALA A 162 8.78 0.47 17.63
C ALA A 162 10.30 0.72 17.73
N LEU A 163 10.73 1.85 18.29
CA LEU A 163 12.16 2.14 18.54
C LEU A 163 12.80 1.11 19.47
N ALA A 164 12.14 0.80 20.59
CA ALA A 164 12.62 -0.21 21.54
C ALA A 164 12.69 -1.60 20.89
N ALA A 165 11.73 -1.96 20.03
CA ALA A 165 11.75 -3.20 19.27
C ALA A 165 12.96 -3.26 18.31
N LEU A 166 13.25 -2.16 17.59
CA LEU A 166 14.43 -2.11 16.73
C LEU A 166 15.72 -2.27 17.53
N TYR A 167 15.85 -1.55 18.64
CA TYR A 167 17.02 -1.65 19.51
C TYR A 167 17.21 -3.07 20.07
N ALA A 168 16.14 -3.72 20.52
CA ALA A 168 16.18 -5.09 21.02
C ALA A 168 16.67 -6.10 19.97
N VAL A 169 16.39 -5.83 18.69
CA VAL A 169 16.78 -6.71 17.58
C VAL A 169 18.19 -6.42 17.08
N GLU A 170 18.54 -5.15 16.88
CA GLU A 170 19.79 -4.76 16.20
C GLU A 170 20.95 -4.45 17.14
N LYS A 171 20.67 -4.01 18.38
CA LYS A 171 21.69 -3.47 19.29
C LYS A 171 21.85 -4.26 20.59
N LEU A 172 20.77 -4.87 21.09
CA LEU A 172 20.85 -5.64 22.32
C LEU A 172 21.68 -6.92 22.11
N PRO A 173 22.75 -7.16 22.90
CA PRO A 173 23.62 -8.32 22.73
C PRO A 173 22.87 -9.66 22.73
N ILE A 174 23.30 -10.60 21.89
CA ILE A 174 22.77 -11.96 21.79
C ILE A 174 23.46 -12.84 22.84
N SER A 175 23.17 -12.55 24.11
CA SER A 175 23.62 -13.32 25.26
C SER A 175 22.51 -13.43 26.29
N ASP A 176 22.50 -14.53 27.05
CA ASP A 176 21.53 -14.72 28.13
C ASP A 176 21.75 -13.73 29.28
N ASN A 177 20.64 -13.38 29.94
CA ASN A 177 20.60 -12.56 31.15
C ASN A 177 21.18 -11.14 30.98
N VAL A 178 21.16 -10.62 29.75
CA VAL A 178 21.48 -9.20 29.50
C VAL A 178 20.33 -8.36 30.04
N THR A 179 20.66 -7.52 31.03
CA THR A 179 19.78 -6.45 31.50
C THR A 179 20.39 -5.12 31.15
N LYS A 180 19.61 -4.23 30.53
CA LYS A 180 20.07 -2.91 30.13
C LYS A 180 18.93 -1.90 30.14
N THR A 181 19.18 -0.71 30.64
CA THR A 181 18.23 0.40 30.62
C THR A 181 18.68 1.44 29.59
N VAL A 182 17.80 1.75 28.63
CA VAL A 182 18.09 2.68 27.53
C VAL A 182 17.03 3.77 27.49
N LEU A 183 17.49 5.03 27.45
CA LEU A 183 16.64 6.20 27.25
C LEU A 183 16.63 6.56 25.76
N PHE A 184 15.46 6.58 25.13
CA PHE A 184 15.30 7.17 23.80
C PHE A 184 14.85 8.61 23.95
N ILE A 185 15.59 9.54 23.34
CA ILE A 185 15.21 10.95 23.22
C ILE A 185 14.86 11.22 21.76
N ASP A 186 13.57 11.28 21.44
CA ASP A 186 13.07 11.59 20.11
C ASP A 186 12.56 13.03 20.05
N SER A 187 13.34 13.93 19.43
CA SER A 187 12.93 15.33 19.21
C SER A 187 12.73 15.59 17.72
N GLY A 188 11.45 15.66 17.34
CA GLY A 188 11.00 15.86 15.98
C GLY A 188 10.73 17.33 15.63
N ALA A 189 9.84 17.55 14.65
CA ALA A 189 9.44 18.88 14.22
C ALA A 189 8.49 19.55 15.23
N ILE A 190 7.45 18.84 15.67
CA ILE A 190 6.38 19.41 16.52
C ILE A 190 6.55 19.04 18.00
N GLN A 191 7.20 17.92 18.31
CA GLN A 191 7.18 17.34 19.65
C GLN A 191 8.51 16.70 20.04
N THR A 192 8.69 16.52 21.35
CA THR A 192 9.78 15.76 21.97
C THR A 192 9.22 14.68 22.90
N GLU A 193 9.60 13.43 22.66
CA GLU A 193 9.19 12.22 23.39
C GLU A 193 10.43 11.57 24.03
N LEU A 194 10.37 11.32 25.35
CA LEU A 194 11.39 10.60 26.10
C LEU A 194 10.79 9.29 26.61
N SER A 195 11.48 8.18 26.36
CA SER A 195 11.04 6.87 26.84
C SER A 195 12.22 6.08 27.39
N LEU A 196 12.14 5.74 28.69
CA LEU A 196 13.13 4.93 29.38
C LEU A 196 12.66 3.48 29.38
N PHE A 197 13.34 2.62 28.63
CA PHE A 197 13.03 1.20 28.57
C PHE A 197 14.09 0.38 29.28
N LYS A 198 13.63 -0.59 30.08
CA LYS A 198 14.46 -1.67 30.61
C LYS A 198 14.28 -2.90 29.72
N PHE A 199 15.39 -3.44 29.23
CA PHE A 199 15.45 -4.67 28.44
C PHE A 199 15.98 -5.79 29.32
N VAL A 200 15.31 -6.93 29.31
CA VAL A 200 15.78 -8.17 29.94
C VAL A 200 15.70 -9.29 28.90
N ARG A 201 16.86 -9.77 28.45
CA ARG A 201 16.95 -10.83 27.43
C ARG A 201 17.09 -12.21 28.06
N THR A 202 16.26 -13.11 27.58
CA THR A 202 16.38 -14.57 27.76
C THR A 202 16.64 -15.24 26.42
N ASN A 203 16.97 -16.54 26.43
CA ASN A 203 17.17 -17.35 25.23
C ASN A 203 16.05 -17.24 24.17
N LYS A 204 14.79 -17.08 24.61
CA LYS A 204 13.62 -17.13 23.72
C LYS A 204 12.86 -15.83 23.61
N SER A 205 13.07 -14.90 24.53
CA SER A 205 12.29 -13.67 24.60
C SER A 205 13.10 -12.49 25.13
N VAL A 206 12.64 -11.29 24.79
CA VAL A 206 13.11 -10.05 25.40
C VAL A 206 11.91 -9.39 26.07
N GLU A 207 11.99 -9.22 27.38
CA GLU A 207 11.06 -8.40 28.13
C GLU A 207 11.50 -6.93 28.01
N ILE A 208 10.56 -6.08 27.62
CA ILE A 208 10.78 -4.64 27.37
C ILE A 208 9.80 -3.86 28.24
N THR A 209 10.29 -3.31 29.34
CA THR A 209 9.48 -2.58 30.32
C THR A 209 9.67 -1.08 30.20
N LEU A 210 8.59 -0.32 29.99
CA LEU A 210 8.62 1.14 30.03
C LEU A 210 8.66 1.61 31.49
N GLN A 211 9.77 2.21 31.90
CA GLN A 211 10.02 2.67 33.27
C GLN A 211 9.60 4.13 33.50
N ASP A 212 9.90 5.00 32.53
CA ASP A 212 9.53 6.42 32.57
C ASP A 212 9.14 6.88 31.16
N TYR A 213 8.16 7.79 31.09
CA TYR A 213 7.64 8.34 29.86
C TYR A 213 7.34 9.83 30.03
N ARG A 214 7.94 10.65 29.16
CA ARG A 214 7.77 12.12 29.18
C ARG A 214 7.52 12.62 27.77
N PHE A 215 6.72 13.67 27.65
CA PHE A 215 6.27 14.15 26.35
C PHE A 215 5.96 15.64 26.37
N THR A 216 6.36 16.36 25.33
CA THR A 216 5.91 17.75 25.14
C THR A 216 5.82 18.16 23.68
N ASP A 217 4.80 18.97 23.35
CA ASP A 217 4.68 19.70 22.07
C ASP A 217 5.23 21.14 22.15
N GLU A 218 5.83 21.54 23.28
CA GLU A 218 6.47 22.84 23.48
C GLU A 218 7.94 22.86 23.01
N ILE A 219 8.47 21.73 22.53
CA ILE A 219 9.88 21.55 22.15
C ILE A 219 9.94 20.78 20.83
N GLY A 220 10.43 21.43 19.78
CA GLY A 220 10.54 20.83 18.46
C GLY A 220 11.20 21.77 17.45
N GLY A 221 11.52 21.22 16.28
CA GLY A 221 12.13 21.96 15.18
C GLY A 221 11.29 23.11 14.65
N ASP A 222 9.97 22.97 14.61
CA ASP A 222 9.03 23.99 14.08
C ASP A 222 8.93 25.19 15.04
N TYR A 223 9.02 24.95 16.35
CA TYR A 223 9.09 26.02 17.35
C TYR A 223 10.34 26.89 17.14
N ILE A 224 11.48 26.26 16.86
CA ILE A 224 12.72 26.97 16.51
C ILE A 224 12.53 27.71 15.18
N ASP A 225 11.90 27.10 14.18
CA ASP A 225 11.63 27.74 12.89
C ASP A 225 10.79 29.02 13.04
N ASP A 226 9.78 29.01 13.91
CA ASP A 226 8.92 30.18 14.15
C ASP A 226 9.68 31.32 14.82
N ILE A 227 10.51 31.01 15.83
CA ILE A 227 11.37 32.00 16.49
C ILE A 227 12.35 32.61 15.49
N LEU A 228 13.04 31.77 14.72
CA LEU A 228 14.01 32.22 13.72
C LEU A 228 13.35 33.01 12.60
N PHE A 229 12.15 32.62 12.18
CA PHE A 229 11.37 33.34 11.18
C PHE A 229 11.04 34.75 11.66
N ASN A 230 10.46 34.88 12.86
CA ASN A 230 10.14 36.18 13.44
C ASN A 230 11.38 37.06 13.63
N TRP A 231 12.48 36.48 14.12
CA TRP A 231 13.76 37.20 14.22
C TRP A 231 14.26 37.67 12.86
N THR A 232 14.20 36.82 11.83
CA THR A 232 14.61 37.15 10.46
C THR A 232 13.82 38.35 9.94
N LEU A 233 12.49 38.39 10.16
CA LEU A 233 11.65 39.52 9.76
C LEU A 233 12.13 40.86 10.35
N THR A 234 12.65 40.87 11.58
CA THR A 234 13.20 42.08 12.22
C THR A 234 14.51 42.58 11.60
N LYS A 235 15.21 41.72 10.85
CA LYS A 235 16.52 42.01 10.25
C LYS A 235 16.45 42.40 8.78
N LEU A 236 15.28 42.29 8.15
CA LEU A 236 15.09 42.62 6.74
C LEU A 236 15.22 44.13 6.50
N LYS A 237 15.80 44.50 5.35
CA LYS A 237 15.94 45.90 4.90
C LYS A 237 14.60 46.63 4.73
N ARG A 238 13.51 45.89 4.54
CA ARG A 238 12.12 46.40 4.48
C ARG A 238 11.17 45.38 5.10
N PRO A 239 9.96 45.80 5.51
CA PRO A 239 8.91 44.86 5.86
C PRO A 239 8.63 43.87 4.72
N ALA A 240 8.46 42.60 5.07
CA ALA A 240 8.07 41.56 4.13
C ALA A 240 6.55 41.57 3.93
N LEU A 241 6.11 41.27 2.70
CA LEU A 241 4.71 41.02 2.38
C LEU A 241 4.37 39.58 2.76
N GLU A 242 3.10 39.30 3.10
CA GLU A 242 2.66 37.95 3.47
C GLU A 242 2.94 36.90 2.39
N VAL A 243 2.88 37.31 1.11
CA VAL A 243 3.21 36.46 -0.04
C VAL A 243 4.68 36.02 -0.07
N GLU A 244 5.58 36.73 0.62
CA GLU A 244 7.02 36.45 0.72
C GLU A 244 7.34 35.52 1.91
N TYR A 245 6.43 35.41 2.89
CA TYR A 245 6.65 34.61 4.11
C TYR A 245 7.01 33.16 3.83
N PRO A 246 6.38 32.45 2.85
CA PRO A 246 6.78 31.09 2.53
C PRO A 246 8.21 30.97 2.00
N ALA A 247 8.70 31.96 1.25
CA ALA A 247 10.06 31.97 0.73
C ALA A 247 11.08 32.19 1.85
N ILE A 248 10.84 33.19 2.69
CA ILE A 248 11.67 33.50 3.86
C ILE A 248 11.73 32.30 4.81
N ARG A 249 10.58 31.70 5.15
CA ARG A 249 10.52 30.51 6.01
C ARG A 249 11.34 29.34 5.47
N ARG A 250 11.34 29.10 4.16
CA ARG A 250 12.21 28.07 3.55
C ARG A 250 13.69 28.38 3.72
N SER A 251 14.09 29.63 3.52
CA SER A 251 15.49 30.04 3.74
C SER A 251 15.90 29.89 5.20
N VAL A 252 15.01 30.20 6.14
CA VAL A 252 15.20 29.99 7.59
C VAL A 252 15.37 28.51 7.92
N ILE A 253 14.46 27.64 7.46
CA ILE A 253 14.53 26.19 7.70
C ILE A 253 15.83 25.61 7.16
N LYS A 254 16.21 25.96 5.93
CA LYS A 254 17.48 25.51 5.31
C LYS A 254 18.70 26.00 6.10
N ALA A 255 18.67 27.24 6.59
CA ALA A 255 19.75 27.77 7.41
C ALA A 255 19.86 27.00 8.73
N LYS A 256 18.75 26.79 9.45
CA LYS A 256 18.71 25.98 10.68
C LYS A 256 19.26 24.56 10.45
N GLU A 257 18.82 23.90 9.39
CA GLU A 257 19.28 22.54 9.05
C GLU A 257 20.80 22.50 8.75
N ARG A 258 21.34 23.52 8.08
CA ARG A 258 22.80 23.66 7.86
C ARG A 258 23.57 23.97 9.14
N LEU A 259 22.98 24.77 10.04
CA LEU A 259 23.59 25.17 11.30
C LEU A 259 23.84 23.96 12.22
N ALA A 260 23.03 22.90 12.13
CA ALA A 260 23.25 21.67 12.90
C ALA A 260 24.64 21.03 12.70
N ALA A 261 25.33 21.33 11.59
CA ALA A 261 26.68 20.81 11.30
C ALA A 261 27.80 21.86 11.43
N GLY A 262 27.49 23.11 11.79
CA GLY A 262 28.46 24.21 11.82
C GLY A 262 28.27 25.15 13.00
N SER A 263 29.21 26.09 13.18
CA SER A 263 29.12 27.14 14.22
C SER A 263 28.26 28.34 13.78
N SER A 264 28.20 28.58 12.47
CA SER A 264 27.50 29.71 11.86
C SER A 264 27.06 29.37 10.44
N THR A 265 26.00 30.01 9.96
CA THR A 265 25.45 29.88 8.61
C THR A 265 24.85 31.20 8.15
N VAL A 266 24.28 31.23 6.96
CA VAL A 266 23.59 32.38 6.39
C VAL A 266 22.16 32.00 6.00
N ILE A 267 21.22 32.86 6.40
CA ILE A 267 19.85 32.89 5.87
C ILE A 267 19.90 33.73 4.59
N ASP A 268 19.76 33.05 3.45
CA ASP A 268 19.83 33.68 2.14
C ASP A 268 18.44 34.14 1.69
N VAL A 269 18.25 35.46 1.65
CA VAL A 269 17.05 36.14 1.15
C VAL A 269 17.42 37.12 0.03
N THR A 270 18.48 36.78 -0.73
CA THR A 270 19.04 37.66 -1.76
C THR A 270 18.06 37.92 -2.90
N GLU A 271 17.25 36.93 -3.28
CA GLU A 271 16.28 37.05 -4.38
C GLU A 271 15.25 38.16 -4.14
N ASP A 272 14.66 38.21 -2.95
CA ASP A 272 13.56 39.14 -2.62
C ASP A 272 14.03 40.44 -1.94
N PHE A 273 15.19 40.41 -1.26
CA PHE A 273 15.67 41.52 -0.40
C PHE A 273 17.12 41.95 -0.69
N GLY A 274 17.86 41.26 -1.56
CA GLY A 274 19.28 41.55 -1.83
C GLY A 274 20.12 41.52 -0.55
N GLN A 275 19.81 40.61 0.37
CA GLN A 275 20.41 40.54 1.70
C GLN A 275 20.70 39.09 2.11
N GLN A 276 21.77 38.95 2.88
CA GLN A 276 22.14 37.74 3.58
C GLN A 276 22.23 38.04 5.08
N ILE A 277 21.63 37.21 5.92
CA ILE A 277 21.60 37.38 7.37
C ILE A 277 22.43 36.27 8.01
N THR A 278 23.46 36.61 8.76
CA THR A 278 24.29 35.63 9.48
C THR A 278 23.52 35.09 10.68
N LEU A 279 23.52 33.77 10.87
CA LEU A 279 22.90 33.07 11.99
C LEU A 279 23.96 32.18 12.67
N THR A 280 24.14 32.32 13.97
CA THR A 280 25.08 31.51 14.77
C THR A 280 24.36 30.61 15.78
N ASN A 281 25.06 29.62 16.33
CA ASN A 281 24.49 28.82 17.43
C ASN A 281 24.20 29.67 18.68
N ASP A 282 24.99 30.70 18.94
CA ASP A 282 24.78 31.60 20.08
C ASP A 282 23.50 32.43 19.92
N ASP A 283 23.20 32.86 18.69
CA ASP A 283 21.92 33.51 18.36
C ASP A 283 20.75 32.57 18.67
N VAL A 284 20.81 31.32 18.20
CA VAL A 284 19.77 30.31 18.46
C VAL A 284 19.63 30.04 19.96
N ASN A 285 20.74 29.86 20.68
CA ASN A 285 20.73 29.60 22.12
C ASN A 285 20.09 30.75 22.89
N THR A 286 20.40 31.99 22.51
CA THR A 286 19.83 33.19 23.13
C THR A 286 18.33 33.30 22.86
N MET A 287 17.92 33.14 21.59
CA MET A 287 16.51 33.26 21.20
C MET A 287 15.64 32.12 21.73
N CYS A 288 16.20 30.91 21.84
CA CYS A 288 15.49 29.71 22.28
C CYS A 288 15.72 29.38 23.77
N ALA A 289 16.26 30.30 24.57
CA ALA A 289 16.63 30.05 25.96
C ALA A 289 15.48 29.46 26.80
N GLU A 290 14.24 29.93 26.63
CA GLU A 290 13.07 29.38 27.34
C GLU A 290 12.80 27.92 26.97
N MET A 291 12.85 27.58 25.67
CA MET A 291 12.65 26.21 25.19
C MET A 291 13.77 25.29 25.69
N ILE A 292 15.02 25.75 25.67
CA ILE A 292 16.18 24.99 26.18
C ILE A 292 16.01 24.72 27.68
N ASN A 293 15.58 25.72 28.46
CA ASN A 293 15.29 25.53 29.89
C ASN A 293 14.16 24.52 30.13
N LYS A 294 13.11 24.51 29.29
CA LYS A 294 12.05 23.49 29.35
C LYS A 294 12.61 22.09 29.01
N PHE A 295 13.53 22.01 28.05
CA PHE A 295 14.18 20.76 27.65
C PHE A 295 15.09 20.19 28.73
N GLU A 296 15.93 21.02 29.37
CA GLU A 296 16.77 20.60 30.50
C GLU A 296 15.91 20.00 31.63
N LYS A 297 14.82 20.67 31.99
CA LYS A 297 13.83 20.15 32.96
C LYS A 297 13.17 18.84 32.53
N LEU A 298 13.07 18.58 31.22
CA LEU A 298 12.47 17.37 30.68
C LEU A 298 13.40 16.16 30.83
N ILE A 299 14.72 16.35 30.70
CA ILE A 299 15.75 15.31 30.80
C ILE A 299 16.29 15.10 32.23
N GLU A 300 16.03 16.03 33.15
CA GLU A 300 16.45 15.95 34.55
C GLU A 300 16.00 14.67 35.27
N ASN A 301 16.82 14.19 36.22
CA ASN A 301 16.51 13.06 37.10
C ASN A 301 16.16 11.75 36.34
N ILE A 302 16.84 11.48 35.22
CA ILE A 302 16.77 10.19 34.51
C ILE A 302 18.11 9.48 34.64
N THR A 303 18.10 8.19 34.96
CA THR A 303 19.29 7.34 34.98
C THR A 303 19.10 6.22 33.96
N ALA A 304 20.04 6.12 33.02
CA ALA A 304 20.05 5.11 31.97
C ALA A 304 21.49 4.64 31.72
N ASP A 305 21.67 3.40 31.29
CA ASP A 305 22.98 2.88 30.89
C ASP A 305 23.41 3.50 29.56
N GLU A 306 22.44 3.67 28.65
CA GLU A 306 22.62 4.28 27.33
C GLU A 306 21.51 5.28 27.00
N VAL A 307 21.85 6.27 26.19
CA VAL A 307 20.92 7.27 25.68
C VAL A 307 21.01 7.31 24.15
N GLU A 308 19.91 6.99 23.48
CA GLU A 308 19.81 6.92 22.02
C GLU A 308 19.07 8.16 21.49
N LEU A 309 19.72 8.90 20.59
CA LEU A 309 19.19 10.16 20.05
C LEU A 309 18.45 9.95 18.72
N ILE A 310 17.14 10.19 18.74
CA ILE A 310 16.22 10.07 17.61
C ILE A 310 15.68 11.46 17.23
N GLY A 311 15.15 11.58 16.02
CA GLY A 311 14.59 12.83 15.50
C GLY A 311 15.65 13.82 15.00
N GLY A 312 15.25 14.65 14.03
CA GLY A 312 16.15 15.61 13.39
C GLY A 312 16.59 16.76 14.30
N CYS A 313 15.74 17.16 15.25
CA CYS A 313 15.99 18.32 16.10
C CYS A 313 17.14 18.08 17.10
N THR A 314 17.34 16.83 17.54
CA THR A 314 18.44 16.46 18.44
C THR A 314 19.84 16.70 17.84
N ARG A 315 19.94 17.02 16.54
CA ARG A 315 21.21 17.37 15.87
C ARG A 315 21.66 18.80 16.15
N LEU A 316 20.76 19.68 16.58
CA LEU A 316 21.10 21.06 16.90
C LEU A 316 21.89 21.13 18.22
N PRO A 317 22.94 21.98 18.32
CA PRO A 317 23.67 22.21 19.56
C PRO A 317 22.78 22.61 20.74
N SER A 318 21.73 23.40 20.49
CA SER A 318 20.75 23.83 21.50
C SER A 318 20.05 22.68 22.26
N LEU A 319 20.00 21.48 21.67
CA LEU A 319 19.46 20.28 22.31
C LEU A 319 20.56 19.27 22.65
N SER A 320 21.54 19.08 21.75
CA SER A 320 22.61 18.09 21.96
C SER A 320 23.60 18.46 23.06
N ASP A 321 23.85 19.74 23.31
CA ASP A 321 24.76 20.16 24.38
C ASP A 321 24.16 19.94 25.78
N PRO A 322 22.89 20.29 26.06
CA PRO A 322 22.21 19.88 27.30
C PRO A 322 22.20 18.36 27.53
N ILE A 323 21.97 17.57 26.47
CA ILE A 323 22.03 16.10 26.53
C ILE A 323 23.42 15.64 26.96
N LYS A 324 24.48 16.09 26.27
CA LYS A 324 25.86 15.70 26.58
C LYS A 324 26.27 16.13 27.98
N ARG A 325 25.83 17.31 28.44
CA ARG A 325 26.09 17.79 29.80
C ARG A 325 25.45 16.89 30.85
N THR A 326 24.26 16.36 30.56
CA THR A 326 23.47 15.54 31.48
C THR A 326 23.90 14.07 31.49
N PHE A 327 24.17 13.50 30.31
CA PHE A 327 24.39 12.05 30.14
C PHE A 327 25.82 11.67 29.71
N GLY A 328 26.68 12.65 29.39
CA GLY A 328 28.06 12.40 28.98
C GLY A 328 28.17 11.52 27.73
N GLU A 329 29.08 10.54 27.79
CA GLU A 329 29.36 9.61 26.69
C GLU A 329 28.28 8.54 26.49
N SER A 330 27.36 8.36 27.44
CA SER A 330 26.22 7.44 27.27
C SER A 330 25.28 7.87 26.15
N ALA A 331 25.29 9.16 25.77
CA ALA A 331 24.48 9.71 24.70
C ALA A 331 25.12 9.55 23.33
N HIS A 332 24.47 8.77 22.46
CA HIS A 332 24.99 8.45 21.13
C HIS A 332 23.86 8.20 20.11
N ARG A 333 24.25 7.91 18.87
CA ARG A 333 23.36 7.62 17.74
C ARG A 333 23.78 6.30 17.12
N SER A 334 23.21 5.20 17.59
CA SER A 334 23.45 3.87 17.03
C SER A 334 22.40 3.46 15.98
N LEU A 335 21.19 4.03 16.07
CA LEU A 335 20.07 3.81 15.16
C LEU A 335 19.98 4.94 14.13
N ASN A 336 19.47 4.63 12.94
CA ASN A 336 19.15 5.66 11.96
C ASN A 336 17.94 6.48 12.44
N SER A 337 18.19 7.66 13.00
CA SER A 337 17.17 8.54 13.61
C SER A 337 15.97 8.84 12.71
N ASP A 338 16.14 8.78 11.37
CA ASP A 338 15.06 9.05 10.43
C ASP A 338 14.21 7.80 10.15
N GLU A 339 14.78 6.60 10.20
CA GLU A 339 14.12 5.37 9.72
C GLU A 339 13.76 4.40 10.84
N ALA A 340 14.31 4.61 12.03
CA ALA A 340 14.24 3.67 13.14
C ALA A 340 12.80 3.31 13.55
N VAL A 341 11.89 4.28 13.57
CA VAL A 341 10.48 4.06 13.92
C VAL A 341 9.80 3.13 12.90
N ALA A 342 9.92 3.46 11.61
CA ALA A 342 9.33 2.65 10.54
C ALA A 342 9.94 1.24 10.49
N LEU A 343 11.26 1.12 10.57
CA LEU A 343 11.95 -0.18 10.58
C LEU A 343 11.55 -1.00 11.80
N GLY A 344 11.55 -0.40 12.99
CA GLY A 344 11.20 -1.05 14.24
C GLY A 344 9.79 -1.63 14.24
N ALA A 345 8.83 -0.92 13.65
CA ALA A 345 7.46 -1.42 13.52
C ALA A 345 7.38 -2.64 12.59
N VAL A 346 8.13 -2.67 11.48
CA VAL A 346 8.19 -3.85 10.60
C VAL A 346 8.88 -5.01 11.29
N TYR A 347 9.99 -4.78 12.00
CA TYR A 347 10.68 -5.83 12.74
C TYR A 347 9.78 -6.44 13.81
N PHE A 348 9.09 -5.60 14.59
CA PHE A 348 8.11 -6.05 15.57
C PHE A 348 7.04 -6.93 14.91
N GLY A 349 6.41 -6.45 13.84
CA GLY A 349 5.42 -7.21 13.09
C GLY A 349 5.93 -8.54 12.55
N GLY A 350 7.13 -8.51 11.98
CA GLY A 350 7.79 -9.67 11.40
C GLY A 350 8.13 -10.73 12.44
N ILE A 351 8.59 -10.34 13.63
CA ILE A 351 8.86 -11.26 14.74
C ILE A 351 7.56 -11.85 15.27
N GLN A 352 6.55 -11.00 15.54
CA GLN A 352 5.27 -11.49 16.09
C GLN A 352 4.51 -12.41 15.14
N SER A 353 4.68 -12.24 13.83
CA SER A 353 4.08 -13.13 12.83
C SER A 353 4.92 -14.37 12.52
N GLY A 354 6.14 -14.50 13.07
CA GLY A 354 7.10 -15.54 12.70
C GLY A 354 7.72 -15.40 11.30
N LEU A 355 7.58 -14.23 10.67
CA LEU A 355 8.18 -13.93 9.36
C LEU A 355 9.68 -13.62 9.48
N ILE A 356 10.09 -13.07 10.62
CA ILE A 356 11.48 -12.83 11.00
C ILE A 356 11.79 -13.74 12.18
N ASN A 357 12.83 -14.55 12.04
CA ASN A 357 13.31 -15.39 13.14
C ASN A 357 14.04 -14.51 14.17
N GLY A 358 13.61 -14.57 15.43
CA GLY A 358 14.19 -13.79 16.51
C GLY A 358 13.55 -14.12 17.87
N ALA A 359 14.08 -13.52 18.93
CA ALA A 359 13.47 -13.61 20.25
C ALA A 359 12.11 -12.89 20.26
N VAL A 360 11.10 -13.47 20.92
CA VAL A 360 9.78 -12.85 21.04
C VAL A 360 9.87 -11.59 21.91
N LEU A 361 9.28 -10.49 21.46
CA LEU A 361 9.31 -9.22 22.17
C LEU A 361 8.06 -9.08 23.05
N HIS A 362 8.23 -8.95 24.36
CA HIS A 362 7.14 -8.76 25.31
C HIS A 362 7.19 -7.37 25.92
N PHE A 363 6.20 -6.53 25.60
CA PHE A 363 6.11 -5.17 26.13
C PHE A 363 5.31 -5.14 27.43
N ILE A 364 5.87 -4.51 28.45
CA ILE A 364 5.19 -4.19 29.71
C ILE A 364 5.16 -2.66 29.82
N ARG A 365 3.97 -2.07 29.78
CA ARG A 365 3.79 -0.61 29.77
C ARG A 365 2.63 -0.21 30.69
N PRO A 366 2.78 0.87 31.48
CA PRO A 366 1.66 1.49 32.15
C PRO A 366 0.75 2.19 31.11
N SER A 367 -0.55 2.17 31.34
CA SER A 367 -1.50 2.90 30.49
C SER A 367 -1.46 4.39 30.79
N LEU A 368 -1.32 5.23 29.76
CA LEU A 368 -1.48 6.69 29.91
C LEU A 368 -2.93 7.10 30.21
N TYR A 369 -3.88 6.26 29.81
CA TYR A 369 -5.31 6.51 29.89
C TYR A 369 -5.96 5.54 30.87
N GLY A 370 -6.93 6.02 31.64
CA GLY A 370 -7.83 5.17 32.39
C GLY A 370 -9.11 4.90 31.62
N MET A 371 -9.94 4.03 32.17
CA MET A 371 -11.25 3.72 31.63
C MET A 371 -12.25 3.54 32.76
N THR A 372 -13.36 4.27 32.68
CA THR A 372 -14.46 4.18 33.63
C THR A 372 -15.69 3.62 32.93
N PHE A 373 -16.32 2.68 33.60
CA PHE A 373 -17.54 2.02 33.19
C PHE A 373 -18.71 2.60 34.00
N GLU A 374 -19.59 3.35 33.34
CA GLU A 374 -20.77 3.94 33.96
C GLU A 374 -22.00 3.06 33.71
N THR A 375 -22.71 2.71 34.79
CA THR A 375 -24.00 2.02 34.71
C THR A 375 -24.92 2.41 35.85
N GLY A 376 -26.19 2.71 35.55
CA GLY A 376 -27.21 3.02 36.55
C GLY A 376 -26.84 4.20 37.47
N GLY A 377 -26.14 5.21 36.94
CA GLY A 377 -25.67 6.38 37.69
C GLY A 377 -24.47 6.11 38.60
N LYS A 378 -23.78 4.97 38.44
CA LYS A 378 -22.56 4.64 39.19
C LYS A 378 -21.38 4.48 38.24
N ASP A 379 -20.28 5.12 38.60
CA ASP A 379 -18.99 5.01 37.92
C ASP A 379 -18.15 3.90 38.56
N ILE A 380 -17.70 2.96 37.74
CA ILE A 380 -16.77 1.89 38.12
C ILE A 380 -15.46 2.14 37.38
N VAL A 381 -14.41 2.52 38.12
CA VAL A 381 -13.07 2.66 37.54
C VAL A 381 -12.56 1.27 37.16
N VAL A 382 -12.44 1.01 35.87
CA VAL A 382 -11.88 -0.25 35.34
C VAL A 382 -10.37 -0.14 35.36
N PHE A 383 -9.82 0.89 34.72
CA PHE A 383 -8.38 1.16 34.68
C PHE A 383 -8.12 2.57 35.20
N SER A 384 -7.13 2.70 36.07
CA SER A 384 -6.57 4.00 36.44
C SER A 384 -5.38 4.34 35.54
N PRO A 385 -5.16 5.62 35.19
CA PRO A 385 -3.90 6.04 34.56
C PRO A 385 -2.70 5.58 35.40
N GLY A 386 -1.71 4.97 34.76
CA GLY A 386 -0.54 4.36 35.40
C GLY A 386 -0.67 2.87 35.68
N ASP A 387 -1.87 2.28 35.61
CA ASP A 387 -2.06 0.84 35.77
C ASP A 387 -1.26 0.07 34.71
N LEU A 388 -0.63 -1.03 35.12
CA LEU A 388 -0.15 -2.02 34.17
C LEU A 388 -1.33 -2.63 33.43
N ILE A 389 -1.14 -2.83 32.14
CA ILE A 389 -2.19 -3.33 31.25
C ILE A 389 -2.38 -4.82 31.49
N GLU A 390 -3.48 -5.15 32.17
CA GLU A 390 -3.93 -6.51 32.40
C GLU A 390 -5.43 -6.62 32.11
N ARG A 391 -5.90 -7.83 31.78
CA ARG A 391 -7.32 -8.06 31.55
C ARG A 391 -8.12 -7.81 32.82
N LYS A 392 -9.17 -6.99 32.74
CA LYS A 392 -10.11 -6.74 33.83
C LYS A 392 -11.53 -7.15 33.47
N ILE A 393 -12.26 -7.64 34.46
CA ILE A 393 -13.65 -8.10 34.32
C ILE A 393 -14.54 -7.35 35.30
N VAL A 394 -15.51 -6.61 34.77
CA VAL A 394 -16.57 -5.98 35.57
C VAL A 394 -17.77 -6.92 35.63
N LYS A 395 -18.24 -7.23 36.85
CA LYS A 395 -19.37 -8.15 37.08
C LYS A 395 -20.64 -7.38 37.47
N ILE A 396 -21.75 -7.66 36.79
CA ILE A 396 -23.03 -6.97 37.00
C ILE A 396 -24.15 -7.98 37.19
N ARG A 397 -25.07 -7.68 38.11
CA ARG A 397 -26.28 -8.48 38.36
C ARG A 397 -27.53 -7.69 37.94
N LYS A 398 -27.68 -7.50 36.63
CA LYS A 398 -28.84 -6.87 36.00
C LYS A 398 -29.18 -7.67 34.75
N PHE A 399 -30.40 -8.20 34.65
CA PHE A 399 -30.80 -9.14 33.58
C PHE A 399 -31.89 -8.59 32.66
N THR A 400 -32.13 -7.28 32.76
CA THR A 400 -32.96 -6.52 31.81
C THR A 400 -32.05 -5.71 30.92
N ASP A 401 -32.49 -5.42 29.70
CA ASP A 401 -31.77 -4.59 28.73
C ASP A 401 -31.39 -3.23 29.37
N PHE A 402 -30.17 -2.77 29.13
CA PHE A 402 -29.64 -1.52 29.68
C PHE A 402 -28.47 -0.99 28.86
N ASN A 403 -28.19 0.30 29.05
CA ASN A 403 -27.07 0.98 28.43
C ASN A 403 -25.94 1.16 29.45
N VAL A 404 -24.73 1.13 28.92
CA VAL A 404 -23.48 1.37 29.63
C VAL A 404 -22.75 2.46 28.88
N THR A 405 -22.15 3.39 29.61
CA THR A 405 -21.29 4.42 29.01
C THR A 405 -19.86 4.16 29.43
N LEU A 406 -18.94 4.12 28.46
CA LEU A 406 -17.51 4.07 28.70
C LEU A 406 -16.94 5.46 28.61
N LYS A 407 -16.14 5.84 29.61
CA LYS A 407 -15.39 7.09 29.63
C LYS A 407 -13.90 6.79 29.62
N ILE A 408 -13.14 7.52 28.81
CA ILE A 408 -11.68 7.56 28.93
C ILE A 408 -11.35 8.57 30.01
N THR A 409 -10.62 8.13 31.03
CA THR A 409 -10.25 8.98 32.15
C THR A 409 -8.79 9.37 32.11
N ARG A 410 -8.48 10.53 32.68
CA ARG A 410 -7.13 11.10 32.70
C ARG A 410 -6.77 11.59 34.09
N ASP A 411 -5.50 11.47 34.43
CA ASP A 411 -4.95 11.99 35.66
C ASP A 411 -3.60 12.67 35.38
N PRO A 412 -3.59 14.00 35.17
CA PRO A 412 -2.36 14.75 34.95
C PRO A 412 -1.34 14.63 36.10
N THR A 413 -1.78 14.26 37.31
CA THR A 413 -0.90 14.10 38.46
C THR A 413 -0.06 12.82 38.37
N LYS A 414 -0.53 11.80 37.65
CA LYS A 414 0.20 10.55 37.41
C LYS A 414 1.32 10.72 36.38
N PHE A 415 1.14 11.62 35.43
CA PHE A 415 2.10 11.90 34.38
C PHE A 415 2.38 13.41 34.24
N PRO A 416 2.96 14.06 35.27
CA PRO A 416 3.13 15.51 35.32
C PRO A 416 4.13 16.05 34.27
N ARG A 417 4.90 15.16 33.65
CA ARG A 417 5.89 15.45 32.59
C ARG A 417 5.34 15.22 31.19
N ILE A 418 4.03 15.01 31.04
CA ILE A 418 3.32 15.05 29.77
C ILE A 418 2.64 16.41 29.64
N LYS A 419 3.08 17.23 28.69
CA LYS A 419 2.50 18.55 28.39
C LYS A 419 2.13 18.65 26.93
N THR A 420 0.85 18.54 26.60
CA THR A 420 0.42 18.64 25.22
C THR A 420 -1.06 18.94 25.05
N SER A 421 -1.37 19.61 23.95
CA SER A 421 -2.74 19.81 23.45
C SER A 421 -3.37 18.54 22.86
N LEU A 422 -2.58 17.53 22.52
CA LEU A 422 -3.04 16.24 21.99
C LEU A 422 -3.71 15.37 23.05
N VAL A 423 -3.51 15.73 24.32
CA VAL A 423 -4.09 15.06 25.47
C VAL A 423 -5.28 15.91 25.93
N PRO A 424 -6.53 15.50 25.65
CA PRO A 424 -7.72 16.08 26.25
C PRO A 424 -7.59 16.41 27.74
N THR A 425 -8.16 17.55 28.11
CA THR A 425 -8.04 18.16 29.44
C THR A 425 -9.09 17.66 30.43
N LYS A 426 -10.06 16.86 29.97
CA LYS A 426 -11.16 16.31 30.77
C LYS A 426 -11.45 14.86 30.37
N ASP A 427 -12.18 14.16 31.24
CA ASP A 427 -12.72 12.85 30.91
C ASP A 427 -13.71 12.96 29.76
N GLU A 428 -13.62 12.03 28.81
CA GLU A 428 -14.40 12.04 27.58
C GLU A 428 -15.22 10.76 27.47
N VAL A 429 -16.46 10.89 26.99
CA VAL A 429 -17.29 9.73 26.69
C VAL A 429 -16.75 9.05 25.43
N TYR A 430 -16.30 7.81 25.59
CA TYR A 430 -15.68 7.03 24.53
C TYR A 430 -16.69 6.25 23.70
N ALA A 431 -17.56 5.49 24.36
CA ALA A 431 -18.52 4.63 23.70
C ALA A 431 -19.75 4.38 24.58
N ASP A 432 -20.91 4.26 23.95
CA ASP A 432 -22.13 3.76 24.56
C ASP A 432 -22.33 2.29 24.12
N ILE A 433 -22.49 1.39 25.08
CA ILE A 433 -22.72 -0.05 24.86
C ILE A 433 -24.15 -0.36 25.26
N GLN A 434 -24.93 -0.87 24.30
CA GLN A 434 -26.28 -1.33 24.51
C GLN A 434 -26.33 -2.86 24.52
N LEU A 435 -26.89 -3.44 25.59
CA LEU A 435 -27.23 -4.86 25.61
C LEU A 435 -28.66 -5.05 25.15
N VAL A 436 -28.82 -5.76 24.05
CA VAL A 436 -30.11 -6.04 23.42
C VAL A 436 -30.52 -7.50 23.64
N ASN A 437 -31.83 -7.74 23.76
CA ASN A 437 -32.43 -9.08 23.87
C ASN A 437 -32.00 -9.89 25.12
N LEU A 438 -31.46 -9.24 26.15
CA LEU A 438 -30.95 -9.92 27.34
C LEU A 438 -32.08 -10.66 28.08
N SER A 439 -33.27 -10.06 28.11
CA SER A 439 -34.45 -10.64 28.75
C SER A 439 -34.91 -11.94 28.07
N LYS A 440 -34.91 -11.99 26.73
CA LYS A 440 -35.24 -13.18 25.94
C LYS A 440 -34.18 -14.26 26.13
N PHE A 441 -32.91 -13.87 26.05
CA PHE A 441 -31.76 -14.76 26.21
C PHE A 441 -31.73 -15.41 27.61
N THR A 442 -31.97 -14.63 28.66
CA THR A 442 -32.00 -15.13 30.03
C THR A 442 -33.10 -16.19 30.17
N ARG A 443 -34.31 -15.93 29.64
CA ARG A 443 -35.42 -16.91 29.66
C ARG A 443 -35.08 -18.21 28.94
N SER A 444 -34.37 -18.17 27.81
CA SER A 444 -34.04 -19.38 27.05
C SER A 444 -33.05 -20.30 27.77
N ILE A 445 -32.24 -19.77 28.68
CA ILE A 445 -31.25 -20.56 29.42
C ILE A 445 -31.65 -20.86 30.87
N THR A 446 -32.74 -20.27 31.39
CA THR A 446 -33.19 -20.47 32.77
C THR A 446 -33.36 -21.96 33.13
N SER A 447 -33.78 -22.80 32.19
CA SER A 447 -33.93 -24.26 32.40
C SER A 447 -32.60 -25.02 32.51
N GLN A 448 -31.51 -24.45 32.01
CA GLN A 448 -30.16 -25.03 32.03
C GLN A 448 -29.38 -24.61 33.28
N ILE A 449 -29.74 -23.48 33.88
CA ILE A 449 -29.06 -22.94 35.06
C ILE A 449 -29.50 -23.70 36.30
N ASP A 450 -28.53 -24.12 37.13
CA ASP A 450 -28.84 -24.76 38.40
C ASP A 450 -29.58 -23.78 39.33
N LYS A 451 -30.66 -24.22 39.99
CA LYS A 451 -31.53 -23.37 40.83
C LYS A 451 -30.79 -22.68 41.98
N SER A 452 -29.65 -23.21 42.43
CA SER A 452 -28.82 -22.61 43.48
C SER A 452 -27.85 -21.54 42.96
N THR A 453 -27.69 -21.43 41.64
CA THR A 453 -26.72 -20.55 41.00
C THR A 453 -27.17 -19.10 40.99
N LYS A 454 -26.23 -18.20 41.29
CA LYS A 454 -26.44 -16.75 41.16
C LYS A 454 -25.72 -16.24 39.90
N PRO A 455 -26.36 -16.20 38.72
CA PRO A 455 -25.73 -15.76 37.48
C PRO A 455 -25.20 -14.32 37.59
N PHE A 456 -24.27 -13.94 36.71
CA PHE A 456 -23.81 -12.56 36.56
C PHE A 456 -23.37 -12.29 35.13
N LEU A 457 -23.52 -11.04 34.69
CA LEU A 457 -22.91 -10.54 33.47
C LEU A 457 -21.46 -10.19 33.73
N SER A 458 -20.58 -10.54 32.82
CA SER A 458 -19.16 -10.18 32.82
C SER A 458 -18.85 -9.33 31.60
N PHE A 459 -18.36 -8.12 31.83
CA PHE A 459 -17.80 -7.24 30.80
C PHE A 459 -16.29 -7.33 30.86
N MET A 460 -15.67 -7.74 29.76
CA MET A 460 -14.23 -7.94 29.66
C MET A 460 -13.59 -6.73 28.99
N PHE A 461 -12.56 -6.19 29.63
CA PHE A 461 -11.74 -5.09 29.15
C PHE A 461 -10.29 -5.53 29.09
N ASP A 462 -9.60 -5.15 28.02
CA ASP A 462 -8.21 -5.53 27.74
C ASP A 462 -7.61 -4.51 26.76
N VAL A 463 -6.33 -4.66 26.40
CA VAL A 463 -5.78 -3.94 25.25
C VAL A 463 -6.26 -4.57 23.95
N SER A 464 -6.82 -3.73 23.09
CA SER A 464 -7.09 -4.09 21.70
C SER A 464 -5.77 -4.29 20.96
N GLN A 465 -5.51 -5.51 20.47
CA GLN A 465 -4.33 -5.83 19.66
C GLN A 465 -4.25 -5.02 18.36
N THR A 466 -5.40 -4.53 17.87
CA THR A 466 -5.48 -3.73 16.65
C THR A 466 -5.18 -2.25 16.91
N LEU A 467 -5.61 -1.71 18.05
CA LEU A 467 -5.44 -0.29 18.39
C LEU A 467 -4.21 -0.01 19.25
N ASP A 468 -3.68 -1.05 19.91
CA ASP A 468 -2.69 -0.94 20.98
C ASP A 468 -3.14 0.06 22.08
N SER A 469 -4.40 -0.06 22.51
CA SER A 469 -5.03 0.78 23.54
C SER A 469 -6.10 0.02 24.32
N LEU A 470 -6.40 0.48 25.54
CA LEU A 470 -7.49 -0.08 26.36
C LEU A 470 -8.82 0.01 25.60
N ASP A 471 -9.60 -1.06 25.64
CA ASP A 471 -10.88 -1.16 24.95
C ASP A 471 -11.84 -2.16 25.63
N TYR A 472 -13.11 -2.04 25.30
CA TYR A 472 -14.09 -3.09 25.60
C TYR A 472 -13.95 -4.25 24.61
N ILE A 473 -13.88 -5.48 25.14
CA ILE A 473 -13.66 -6.67 24.32
C ILE A 473 -14.96 -7.44 24.08
N SER A 474 -15.68 -7.78 25.15
CA SER A 474 -16.90 -8.57 25.05
C SER A 474 -17.71 -8.58 26.33
N ALA A 475 -19.00 -8.86 26.22
CA ALA A 475 -19.88 -9.19 27.32
C ALA A 475 -20.30 -10.66 27.24
N ALA A 476 -20.41 -11.30 28.41
CA ALA A 476 -20.91 -12.66 28.54
C ALA A 476 -21.81 -12.80 29.78
N LEU A 477 -22.78 -13.71 29.72
CA LEU A 477 -23.53 -14.16 30.88
C LEU A 477 -22.83 -15.42 31.41
N THR A 478 -22.51 -15.43 32.70
CA THR A 478 -21.81 -16.56 33.33
C THR A 478 -22.67 -17.15 34.44
N ALA A 479 -22.87 -18.47 34.41
CA ALA A 479 -23.63 -19.21 35.39
C ALA A 479 -23.13 -20.66 35.47
N ASN A 480 -23.35 -21.32 36.60
CA ASN A 480 -23.20 -22.77 36.69
C ASN A 480 -24.41 -23.47 36.06
N VAL A 481 -24.11 -24.48 35.26
CA VAL A 481 -25.06 -25.31 34.51
C VAL A 481 -24.92 -26.74 34.99
N THR A 482 -26.04 -27.43 35.09
CA THR A 482 -26.06 -28.87 35.37
C THR A 482 -25.92 -29.61 34.05
N VAL A 483 -24.83 -30.38 33.89
CA VAL A 483 -24.59 -31.22 32.72
C VAL A 483 -24.81 -32.67 33.12
N ASN A 484 -25.72 -33.35 32.42
CA ASN A 484 -25.95 -34.77 32.59
C ASN A 484 -24.95 -35.52 31.72
N MET A 485 -24.04 -36.26 32.34
CA MET A 485 -23.07 -37.11 31.65
C MET A 485 -23.43 -38.58 31.89
N THR A 486 -23.40 -39.39 30.84
CA THR A 486 -23.53 -40.85 30.97
C THR A 486 -22.15 -41.47 30.88
N ILE A 487 -21.69 -42.09 31.96
CA ILE A 487 -20.44 -42.85 32.01
C ILE A 487 -20.82 -44.28 32.41
N GLU A 488 -20.45 -45.27 31.60
CA GLU A 488 -20.70 -46.70 31.89
C GLU A 488 -22.17 -47.04 32.26
N ASN A 489 -23.13 -46.45 31.54
CA ASN A 489 -24.59 -46.57 31.76
C ASN A 489 -25.12 -45.95 33.07
N GLU A 490 -24.30 -45.22 33.83
CA GLU A 490 -24.75 -44.41 34.96
C GLU A 490 -24.84 -42.94 34.56
N SER A 491 -25.95 -42.27 34.91
CA SER A 491 -26.14 -40.84 34.70
C SER A 491 -25.60 -40.05 35.90
N ILE A 492 -24.55 -39.27 35.67
CA ILE A 492 -23.91 -38.40 36.65
C ILE A 492 -24.25 -36.95 36.31
N ASN A 493 -24.76 -36.21 37.29
CA ASN A 493 -25.00 -34.78 37.16
C ASN A 493 -23.75 -34.02 37.62
N GLN A 494 -23.00 -33.44 36.68
CA GLN A 494 -21.84 -32.59 36.98
C GLN A 494 -22.22 -31.12 36.86
N VAL A 495 -21.83 -30.31 37.84
CA VAL A 495 -22.00 -28.86 37.78
C VAL A 495 -20.75 -28.25 37.12
N SER A 496 -20.94 -27.53 36.01
CA SER A 496 -19.86 -26.82 35.31
C SER A 496 -20.18 -25.33 35.15
N GLN A 497 -19.17 -24.47 35.22
CA GLN A 497 -19.33 -23.05 34.93
C GLN A 497 -19.34 -22.81 33.42
N THR A 498 -20.41 -22.21 32.93
CA THR A 498 -20.60 -21.90 31.50
C THR A 498 -20.70 -20.39 31.32
N SER A 499 -20.09 -19.88 30.25
CA SER A 499 -20.16 -18.48 29.83
C SER A 499 -20.73 -18.38 28.43
N TRP A 500 -21.87 -17.70 28.28
CA TRP A 500 -22.49 -17.44 26.98
C TRP A 500 -22.21 -16.02 26.53
N LYS A 501 -21.66 -15.86 25.32
CA LYS A 501 -21.39 -14.54 24.73
C LYS A 501 -22.70 -13.80 24.48
N LEU A 502 -22.73 -12.52 24.82
CA LEU A 502 -23.88 -11.64 24.61
C LEU A 502 -23.68 -10.78 23.36
N ALA A 503 -24.78 -10.49 22.68
CA ALA A 503 -24.80 -9.49 21.62
C ALA A 503 -24.81 -8.09 22.25
N THR A 504 -23.87 -7.24 21.83
CA THR A 504 -23.79 -5.84 22.26
C THR A 504 -23.68 -4.95 21.04
N GLU A 505 -24.46 -3.88 21.02
CA GLU A 505 -24.33 -2.80 20.04
C GLU A 505 -23.48 -1.70 20.67
N VAL A 506 -22.41 -1.28 19.98
CA VAL A 506 -21.46 -0.29 20.49
C VAL A 506 -21.44 0.92 19.58
N THR A 507 -21.74 2.08 20.14
CA THR A 507 -21.76 3.37 19.44
C THR A 507 -20.64 4.24 19.99
N TYR A 508 -19.68 4.64 19.16
CA TYR A 508 -18.56 5.50 19.57
C TYR A 508 -18.93 6.98 19.37
N ARG A 509 -18.56 7.86 20.31
CA ARG A 509 -19.02 9.26 20.29
C ARG A 509 -18.34 10.17 19.25
N ASP A 510 -17.08 9.91 18.92
CA ASP A 510 -16.35 10.66 17.89
C ASP A 510 -16.45 10.03 16.49
N SER A 511 -17.28 9.00 16.32
CA SER A 511 -17.58 8.45 15.02
C SER A 511 -18.81 9.13 14.39
N GLU A 512 -18.82 10.47 14.31
CA GLU A 512 -19.73 11.24 13.43
C GLU A 512 -19.44 10.97 11.94
N MET A 513 -18.81 9.84 11.62
CA MET A 513 -18.50 9.43 10.27
C MET A 513 -19.62 8.52 9.80
N ASP A 514 -20.49 9.04 8.93
CA ASP A 514 -21.38 8.21 8.15
C ASP A 514 -20.54 7.42 7.13
N PHE A 515 -20.32 6.14 7.46
CA PHE A 515 -19.46 5.26 6.67
C PHE A 515 -19.92 5.13 5.21
N ASN A 516 -21.23 5.24 4.95
CA ASN A 516 -21.78 5.09 3.59
C ASN A 516 -21.51 6.33 2.73
N SER A 517 -21.72 7.53 3.26
CA SER A 517 -21.38 8.77 2.54
C SER A 517 -19.88 8.91 2.34
N SER A 518 -19.06 8.65 3.38
CA SER A 518 -17.60 8.68 3.26
C SER A 518 -17.07 7.67 2.23
N LYS A 519 -17.67 6.47 2.16
CA LYS A 519 -17.33 5.48 1.13
C LYS A 519 -17.68 5.97 -0.27
N THR A 520 -18.86 6.57 -0.44
CA THR A 520 -19.31 7.14 -1.71
C THR A 520 -18.38 8.25 -2.20
N LEU A 521 -17.99 9.17 -1.30
CA LEU A 521 -16.99 10.21 -1.56
C LEU A 521 -15.67 9.61 -2.07
N LEU A 522 -15.13 8.61 -1.35
CA LEU A 522 -13.86 7.98 -1.71
C LEU A 522 -13.93 7.17 -3.00
N ASP A 523 -15.04 6.51 -3.29
CA ASP A 523 -15.22 5.77 -4.53
C ASP A 523 -15.32 6.73 -5.73
N GLY A 524 -15.95 7.90 -5.56
CA GLY A 524 -15.91 9.00 -6.53
C GLY A 524 -14.48 9.48 -6.81
N ILE A 525 -13.71 9.79 -5.76
CA ILE A 525 -12.30 10.21 -5.87
C ILE A 525 -11.45 9.15 -6.58
N ARG A 526 -11.63 7.86 -6.24
CA ARG A 526 -10.93 6.75 -6.91
C ARG A 526 -11.30 6.62 -8.37
N GLY A 527 -12.59 6.78 -8.69
CA GLY A 527 -13.09 6.78 -10.07
C GLY A 527 -12.44 7.88 -10.91
N TYR A 528 -12.43 9.11 -10.39
CA TYR A 528 -11.78 10.24 -11.04
C TYR A 528 -10.28 10.04 -11.22
N ARG A 529 -9.58 9.58 -10.17
CA ARG A 529 -8.14 9.28 -10.24
C ARG A 529 -7.82 8.21 -11.30
N ARG A 530 -8.64 7.16 -11.39
CA ARG A 530 -8.49 6.13 -12.43
C ARG A 530 -8.71 6.71 -13.82
N SER A 531 -9.71 7.57 -13.98
CA SER A 531 -9.97 8.28 -15.24
C SER A 531 -8.77 9.12 -15.67
N ILE A 532 -8.20 9.95 -14.77
CA ILE A 532 -6.99 10.73 -15.05
C ILE A 532 -5.81 9.83 -15.42
N ALA A 533 -5.59 8.74 -14.67
CA ALA A 533 -4.47 7.83 -14.94
C ALA A 533 -4.59 7.17 -16.32
N ASN A 534 -5.81 6.75 -16.69
CA ASN A 534 -6.09 6.19 -18.01
C ASN A 534 -5.90 7.24 -19.11
N HIS A 535 -6.39 8.46 -18.91
CA HIS A 535 -6.19 9.57 -19.85
C HIS A 535 -4.70 9.87 -20.05
N ARG A 536 -3.92 10.04 -18.97
CA ARG A 536 -2.47 10.29 -19.04
C ARG A 536 -1.73 9.17 -19.76
N LYS A 537 -2.10 7.91 -19.50
CA LYS A 537 -1.53 6.76 -20.20
C LYS A 537 -1.83 6.80 -21.69
N ALA A 538 -3.10 6.96 -22.07
CA ALA A 538 -3.52 7.02 -23.47
C ALA A 538 -2.86 8.20 -24.23
N PHE A 539 -2.78 9.37 -23.58
CA PHE A 539 -2.10 10.54 -24.09
C PHE A 539 -0.62 10.25 -24.36
N ASN A 540 0.11 9.76 -23.35
CA ASN A 540 1.52 9.41 -23.49
C ASN A 540 1.74 8.33 -24.56
N ASP A 541 0.88 7.32 -24.61
CA ASP A 541 0.94 6.24 -25.59
C ASP A 541 0.72 6.73 -27.03
N LEU A 542 -0.12 7.75 -27.23
CA LEU A 542 -0.32 8.41 -28.52
C LEU A 542 0.86 9.32 -28.87
N MET A 543 1.29 10.17 -27.94
CA MET A 543 2.40 11.10 -28.16
C MET A 543 3.72 10.39 -28.43
N ASN A 544 4.03 9.35 -27.67
CA ASN A 544 5.21 8.52 -27.91
C ASN A 544 5.14 7.85 -29.29
N PHE A 545 3.97 7.38 -29.71
CA PHE A 545 3.80 6.82 -31.05
C PHE A 545 4.03 7.85 -32.15
N ILE A 546 3.47 9.07 -32.01
CA ILE A 546 3.67 10.16 -32.97
C ILE A 546 5.16 10.54 -33.07
N ILE A 547 5.84 10.67 -31.93
CA ILE A 547 7.26 11.05 -31.87
C ILE A 547 8.14 9.96 -32.50
N ASP A 548 7.98 8.70 -32.08
CA ASP A 548 8.72 7.55 -32.61
C ASP A 548 8.50 7.37 -34.12
N MET A 549 7.26 7.54 -34.60
CA MET A 549 6.98 7.46 -36.03
C MET A 549 7.61 8.61 -36.82
N ASN A 550 7.56 9.84 -36.31
CA ASN A 550 8.25 10.96 -36.95
C ASN A 550 9.77 10.77 -37.00
N GLU A 551 10.37 10.22 -35.93
CA GLU A 551 11.80 9.89 -35.92
C GLU A 551 12.14 8.85 -36.98
N LYS A 552 11.34 7.77 -37.07
CA LYS A 552 11.51 6.74 -38.12
C LYS A 552 11.39 7.29 -39.52
N LEU A 553 10.40 8.13 -39.80
CA LEU A 553 10.17 8.72 -41.12
C LEU A 553 11.28 9.70 -41.55
N ASN A 554 12.03 10.26 -40.61
CA ASN A 554 13.11 11.21 -40.91
C ASN A 554 14.48 10.55 -40.98
N TYR A 555 14.75 9.58 -40.12
CA TYR A 555 16.13 9.13 -39.86
C TYR A 555 16.34 7.62 -39.99
N ASN A 556 15.29 6.80 -39.96
CA ASN A 556 15.45 5.36 -40.05
C ASN A 556 15.64 4.92 -41.50
N GLN A 557 16.81 4.35 -41.80
CA GLN A 557 17.18 3.93 -43.15
C GLN A 557 16.25 2.86 -43.73
N ASP A 558 15.85 1.87 -42.93
CA ASP A 558 14.90 0.83 -43.35
C ASP A 558 13.52 1.43 -43.68
N MET A 559 13.08 2.45 -42.93
CA MET A 559 11.85 3.17 -43.22
C MET A 559 11.95 3.97 -44.53
N ILE A 560 13.10 4.60 -44.78
CA ILE A 560 13.35 5.36 -46.01
C ILE A 560 13.33 4.44 -47.24
N GLU A 561 13.86 3.22 -47.10
CA GLU A 561 13.93 2.24 -48.18
C GLU A 561 12.56 1.71 -48.62
N VAL A 562 11.63 1.55 -47.67
CA VAL A 562 10.29 0.98 -47.93
C VAL A 562 9.20 2.02 -48.26
N THR A 563 9.55 3.31 -48.29
CA THR A 563 8.60 4.42 -48.54
C THR A 563 9.08 5.39 -49.61
N THR A 564 8.14 6.10 -50.24
CA THR A 564 8.49 7.27 -51.09
C THR A 564 8.53 8.56 -50.27
N GLU A 565 9.13 9.61 -50.81
CA GLU A 565 9.17 10.90 -50.11
C GLU A 565 7.76 11.50 -49.97
N GLU A 566 6.90 11.34 -50.98
CA GLU A 566 5.50 11.78 -50.94
C GLU A 566 4.72 11.03 -49.87
N GLU A 567 4.86 9.68 -49.80
CA GLU A 567 4.24 8.87 -48.76
C GLU A 567 4.67 9.34 -47.36
N ARG A 568 5.97 9.59 -47.17
CA ARG A 568 6.50 10.09 -45.90
C ARG A 568 5.95 11.46 -45.54
N GLN A 569 5.86 12.38 -46.50
CA GLN A 569 5.37 13.72 -46.26
C GLN A 569 3.89 13.73 -45.86
N VAL A 570 3.05 12.94 -46.53
CA VAL A 570 1.63 12.77 -46.18
C VAL A 570 1.47 12.23 -44.74
N ILE A 571 2.29 11.24 -44.36
CA ILE A 571 2.25 10.69 -43.00
C ILE A 571 2.70 11.74 -41.98
N LYS A 572 3.77 12.50 -42.24
CA LYS A 572 4.24 13.57 -41.35
C LYS A 572 3.17 14.64 -41.13
N GLU A 573 2.46 15.03 -42.18
CA GLU A 573 1.35 15.99 -42.10
C GLU A 573 0.19 15.44 -41.26
N LEU A 574 -0.20 14.17 -41.44
CA LEU A 574 -1.19 13.49 -40.61
C LEU A 574 -0.79 13.50 -39.12
N LEU A 575 0.45 13.09 -38.82
CA LEU A 575 0.98 13.04 -37.47
C LEU A 575 1.03 14.43 -36.81
N SER A 576 1.43 15.44 -37.57
CA SER A 576 1.45 16.84 -37.12
C SER A 576 0.05 17.36 -36.79
N ARG A 577 -0.92 17.09 -37.66
CA ARG A 577 -2.32 17.49 -37.47
C ARG A 577 -2.94 16.83 -36.24
N GLU A 578 -2.72 15.53 -36.03
CA GLU A 578 -3.25 14.82 -34.86
C GLU A 578 -2.62 15.34 -33.57
N ARG A 579 -1.31 15.60 -33.57
CA ARG A 579 -0.63 16.24 -32.42
C ARG A 579 -1.24 17.59 -32.10
N GLN A 580 -1.36 18.48 -33.10
CA GLN A 580 -1.93 19.81 -32.89
C GLN A 580 -3.37 19.74 -32.37
N THR A 581 -4.17 18.79 -32.86
CA THR A 581 -5.54 18.59 -32.40
C THR A 581 -5.58 18.20 -30.92
N VAL A 582 -4.74 17.27 -30.51
CA VAL A 582 -4.65 16.82 -29.11
C VAL A 582 -4.13 17.94 -28.20
N ASP A 583 -3.12 18.69 -28.64
CA ASP A 583 -2.57 19.83 -27.89
C ASP A 583 -3.61 20.95 -27.69
N LEU A 584 -4.46 21.21 -28.69
CA LEU A 584 -5.55 22.21 -28.60
C LEU A 584 -6.72 21.75 -27.73
N GLN A 585 -7.08 20.47 -27.79
CA GLN A 585 -8.19 19.92 -27.00
C GLN A 585 -7.80 19.70 -25.53
N GLY A 586 -6.51 19.53 -25.24
CA GLY A 586 -5.96 19.41 -23.90
C GLY A 586 -6.61 18.28 -23.08
N GLN A 587 -6.95 18.58 -21.83
CA GLN A 587 -7.51 17.60 -20.89
C GLN A 587 -8.97 17.23 -21.17
N HIS A 588 -9.64 17.87 -22.13
CA HIS A 588 -11.05 17.63 -22.43
C HIS A 588 -11.30 16.36 -23.27
N VAL A 589 -10.24 15.75 -23.83
CA VAL A 589 -10.36 14.51 -24.63
C VAL A 589 -10.45 13.30 -23.72
N SER A 590 -11.39 12.38 -23.98
CA SER A 590 -11.48 11.15 -23.21
C SER A 590 -10.30 10.20 -23.50
N ALA A 591 -9.98 9.31 -22.56
CA ALA A 591 -8.95 8.29 -22.77
C ALA A 591 -9.29 7.37 -23.96
N GLU A 592 -10.57 7.04 -24.13
CA GLU A 592 -11.06 6.20 -25.23
C GLU A 592 -10.87 6.89 -26.59
N ASP A 593 -11.12 8.20 -26.68
CA ASP A 593 -10.93 8.96 -27.91
C ASP A 593 -9.44 9.07 -28.29
N LEU A 594 -8.54 9.22 -27.30
CA LEU A 594 -7.10 9.20 -27.53
C LEU A 594 -6.64 7.84 -28.07
N GLU A 595 -7.17 6.74 -27.53
CA GLU A 595 -6.89 5.39 -28.03
C GLU A 595 -7.46 5.17 -29.44
N LYS A 596 -8.69 5.61 -29.70
CA LYS A 596 -9.31 5.57 -31.03
C LYS A 596 -8.48 6.34 -32.05
N ARG A 597 -8.02 7.55 -31.72
CA ARG A 597 -7.12 8.34 -32.58
C ARG A 597 -5.84 7.59 -32.88
N LYS A 598 -5.17 7.04 -31.86
CA LYS A 598 -3.95 6.23 -32.06
C LYS A 598 -4.19 5.05 -33.00
N ASN A 599 -5.30 4.33 -32.83
CA ASN A 599 -5.64 3.19 -33.66
C ASN A 599 -5.98 3.60 -35.09
N LEU A 600 -6.70 4.71 -35.28
CA LEU A 600 -7.01 5.26 -36.60
C LEU A 600 -5.74 5.69 -37.35
N ILE A 601 -4.78 6.31 -36.66
CA ILE A 601 -3.48 6.62 -37.28
C ILE A 601 -2.80 5.33 -37.72
N LYS A 602 -2.70 4.34 -36.82
CA LYS A 602 -2.08 3.03 -37.13
C LYS A 602 -2.75 2.32 -38.31
N GLU A 603 -4.07 2.40 -38.42
CA GLU A 603 -4.82 1.83 -39.54
C GLU A 603 -4.52 2.57 -40.84
N THR A 604 -4.54 3.91 -40.79
CA THR A 604 -4.25 4.77 -41.95
C THR A 604 -2.85 4.52 -42.50
N ILE A 605 -1.86 4.34 -41.62
CA ILE A 605 -0.46 4.05 -42.02
C ILE A 605 -0.13 2.55 -42.02
N GLY A 606 -1.14 1.69 -41.92
CA GLY A 606 -0.96 0.25 -41.69
C GLY A 606 -0.17 -0.46 -42.79
N SER A 607 -0.36 -0.02 -44.04
CA SER A 607 0.44 -0.50 -45.18
C SER A 607 1.93 -0.20 -44.98
N THR A 608 2.27 1.04 -44.65
CA THR A 608 3.64 1.48 -44.39
C THR A 608 4.27 0.74 -43.20
N LEU A 609 3.52 0.59 -42.11
CA LEU A 609 3.98 -0.18 -40.94
C LEU A 609 4.27 -1.64 -41.32
N THR A 610 3.40 -2.25 -42.12
CA THR A 610 3.58 -3.63 -42.59
C THR A 610 4.81 -3.77 -43.47
N LYS A 611 5.02 -2.84 -44.43
CA LYS A 611 6.21 -2.82 -45.28
C LYS A 611 7.49 -2.74 -44.43
N PHE A 612 7.53 -1.82 -43.47
CA PHE A 612 8.66 -1.61 -42.57
C PHE A 612 8.96 -2.82 -41.66
N ASP A 613 7.95 -3.36 -40.99
CA ASP A 613 8.12 -4.52 -40.09
C ASP A 613 8.60 -5.76 -40.86
N GLU A 614 8.05 -5.99 -42.05
CA GLU A 614 8.44 -7.10 -42.90
C GLU A 614 9.87 -6.91 -43.42
N PHE A 615 10.22 -5.74 -43.95
CA PHE A 615 11.57 -5.44 -44.43
C PHE A 615 12.63 -5.62 -43.34
N SER A 616 12.38 -5.09 -42.13
CA SER A 616 13.32 -5.17 -41.00
C SER A 616 13.56 -6.61 -40.51
N ARG A 617 12.53 -7.48 -40.59
CA ARG A 617 12.59 -8.86 -40.05
C ARG A 617 12.97 -9.91 -41.07
N ARG A 618 12.73 -9.66 -42.36
CA ARG A 618 12.91 -10.63 -43.44
C ARG A 618 14.36 -11.15 -43.58
N PRO A 619 15.42 -10.33 -43.50
CA PRO A 619 16.80 -10.82 -43.63
C PRO A 619 17.14 -11.92 -42.61
N ARG A 620 16.68 -11.75 -41.36
CA ARG A 620 16.89 -12.75 -40.31
C ARG A 620 16.11 -14.04 -40.58
N ALA A 621 14.85 -13.93 -41.02
CA ALA A 621 14.03 -15.09 -41.36
C ALA A 621 14.60 -15.89 -42.55
N VAL A 622 15.11 -15.19 -43.57
CA VAL A 622 15.80 -15.79 -44.72
C VAL A 622 17.09 -16.49 -44.27
N ALA A 623 17.93 -15.84 -43.46
CA ALA A 623 19.15 -16.44 -42.93
C ALA A 623 18.87 -17.72 -42.12
N ASP A 624 17.81 -17.72 -41.31
CA ASP A 624 17.39 -18.91 -40.57
C ASP A 624 16.89 -20.03 -41.50
N LEU A 625 16.16 -19.70 -42.57
CA LEU A 625 15.76 -20.68 -43.59
C LEU A 625 16.97 -21.26 -44.32
N GLN A 626 17.94 -20.42 -44.71
CA GLN A 626 19.19 -20.86 -45.36
C GLN A 626 19.98 -21.83 -44.49
N LYS A 627 20.07 -21.59 -43.17
CA LYS A 627 20.70 -22.54 -42.22
C LYS A 627 20.00 -23.90 -42.22
N VAL A 628 18.67 -23.92 -42.27
CA VAL A 628 17.90 -25.16 -42.31
C VAL A 628 18.06 -25.88 -43.66
N ILE A 629 18.14 -25.13 -44.77
CA ILE A 629 18.46 -25.68 -46.09
C ILE A 629 19.82 -26.37 -46.06
N ALA A 630 20.87 -25.68 -45.59
CA ALA A 630 22.21 -26.27 -45.50
C ALA A 630 22.24 -27.53 -44.61
N LYS A 631 21.46 -27.54 -43.52
CA LYS A 631 21.30 -28.72 -42.67
C LYS A 631 20.58 -29.86 -43.39
N ALA A 632 19.58 -29.55 -44.21
CA ALA A 632 18.83 -30.54 -44.99
C ALA A 632 19.69 -31.16 -46.09
N GLU A 633 20.50 -30.36 -46.78
CA GLU A 633 21.48 -30.82 -47.79
C GLU A 633 22.50 -31.77 -47.17
N LYS A 634 23.08 -31.39 -46.02
CA LYS A 634 23.99 -32.29 -45.30
C LYS A 634 23.31 -33.57 -44.80
N ALA A 635 22.01 -33.51 -44.49
CA ALA A 635 21.26 -34.69 -44.07
C ALA A 635 20.97 -35.64 -45.24
N LEU A 636 20.86 -35.13 -46.46
CA LEU A 636 20.69 -35.94 -47.68
C LEU A 636 21.90 -36.83 -47.94
N ASP A 637 23.12 -36.35 -47.67
CA ASP A 637 24.37 -37.13 -47.82
C ASP A 637 24.40 -38.40 -46.95
N THR A 638 23.60 -38.43 -45.88
CA THR A 638 23.55 -39.53 -44.90
C THR A 638 22.15 -40.14 -44.76
N ALA A 639 21.28 -39.94 -45.77
CA ALA A 639 19.91 -40.42 -45.75
C ALA A 639 19.83 -41.96 -45.86
N THR A 640 18.94 -42.58 -45.08
CA THR A 640 18.77 -44.05 -45.01
C THR A 640 17.35 -44.52 -45.38
N THR A 641 16.55 -43.64 -45.96
CA THR A 641 15.12 -43.85 -46.28
C THR A 641 14.90 -44.18 -47.77
N ASP A 642 13.65 -44.36 -48.19
CA ASP A 642 13.27 -44.59 -49.59
C ASP A 642 13.50 -43.37 -50.51
N ASN A 643 13.70 -43.65 -51.81
CA ASN A 643 13.96 -42.65 -52.85
C ASN A 643 12.82 -41.64 -53.02
N ASP A 644 11.57 -42.04 -52.77
CA ASP A 644 10.42 -41.14 -52.87
C ASP A 644 10.50 -40.03 -51.80
N THR A 645 10.83 -40.41 -50.56
CA THR A 645 11.06 -39.47 -49.46
C THR A 645 12.27 -38.58 -49.70
N ILE A 646 13.36 -39.13 -50.27
CA ILE A 646 14.54 -38.34 -50.66
C ILE A 646 14.18 -37.30 -51.72
N ASN A 647 13.47 -37.70 -52.78
CA ASN A 647 13.02 -36.82 -53.86
C ASN A 647 12.08 -35.72 -53.34
N GLU A 648 11.16 -36.05 -52.44
CA GLU A 648 10.25 -35.08 -51.82
C GLU A 648 11.02 -34.01 -51.02
N VAL A 649 12.08 -34.39 -50.31
CA VAL A 649 12.92 -33.43 -49.57
C VAL A 649 13.75 -32.56 -50.51
N ILE A 650 14.32 -33.13 -51.57
CA ILE A 650 15.06 -32.38 -52.61
C ILE A 650 14.15 -31.34 -53.27
N GLU A 651 12.94 -31.74 -53.67
CA GLU A 651 11.95 -30.83 -54.25
C GLU A 651 11.59 -29.71 -53.26
N TYR A 652 11.43 -30.04 -51.98
CA TYR A 652 11.14 -29.05 -50.94
C TYR A 652 12.29 -28.06 -50.71
N ILE A 653 13.54 -28.53 -50.75
CA ILE A 653 14.75 -27.71 -50.68
C ILE A 653 14.80 -26.77 -51.88
N ASN A 654 14.64 -27.29 -53.09
CA ASN A 654 14.66 -26.50 -54.32
C ASN A 654 13.57 -25.42 -54.32
N GLY A 655 12.35 -25.78 -53.92
CA GLY A 655 11.27 -24.79 -53.75
C GLY A 655 11.53 -23.79 -52.62
N SER A 656 12.34 -24.13 -51.62
CA SER A 656 12.75 -23.18 -50.55
C SER A 656 13.87 -22.25 -50.99
N LYS A 657 14.78 -22.70 -51.87
CA LYS A 657 15.77 -21.84 -52.54
C LYS A 657 15.09 -20.87 -53.50
N SER A 658 14.19 -21.39 -54.35
CA SER A 658 13.36 -20.55 -55.24
C SER A 658 12.61 -19.48 -54.47
N LEU A 659 12.03 -19.82 -53.30
CA LEU A 659 11.36 -18.83 -52.45
C LEU A 659 12.31 -17.71 -51.98
N ILE A 660 13.58 -18.03 -51.69
CA ILE A 660 14.60 -17.04 -51.30
C ILE A 660 14.95 -16.15 -52.49
N ASP A 661 15.07 -16.73 -53.69
CA ASP A 661 15.33 -15.99 -54.91
C ASP A 661 14.16 -15.05 -55.25
N ASP A 662 12.92 -15.52 -55.11
CA ASP A 662 11.71 -14.72 -55.28
C ASP A 662 11.68 -13.53 -54.30
N ILE A 663 12.09 -13.75 -53.04
CA ILE A 663 12.21 -12.71 -52.03
C ILE A 663 13.23 -11.64 -52.43
N ALA A 664 14.36 -12.05 -53.02
CA ALA A 664 15.43 -11.12 -53.41
C ALA A 664 15.02 -10.19 -54.57
N GLN A 665 14.01 -10.58 -55.36
CA GLN A 665 13.49 -9.77 -56.47
C GLN A 665 12.29 -8.89 -56.09
N MET A 666 11.81 -8.94 -54.84
CA MET A 666 10.65 -8.15 -54.42
C MET A 666 10.98 -6.65 -54.31
N ASP A 667 10.06 -5.80 -54.76
CA ASP A 667 10.13 -4.37 -54.51
C ASP A 667 9.76 -4.07 -53.04
N ASN A 668 10.70 -3.49 -52.31
CA ASN A 668 10.57 -3.10 -50.90
C ASN A 668 9.50 -2.03 -50.66
N LYS A 669 9.11 -1.27 -51.68
CA LYS A 669 8.09 -0.22 -51.59
C LYS A 669 6.66 -0.73 -51.77
N THR A 670 6.50 -1.98 -52.21
CA THR A 670 5.19 -2.63 -52.36
C THR A 670 4.83 -3.45 -51.12
N VAL A 671 3.53 -3.69 -50.93
CA VAL A 671 3.07 -4.57 -49.85
C VAL A 671 3.59 -5.99 -50.11
N PRO A 672 4.33 -6.61 -49.18
CA PRO A 672 5.02 -7.85 -49.45
C PRO A 672 4.07 -9.04 -49.59
N THR A 673 4.14 -9.71 -50.75
CA THR A 673 3.41 -10.94 -51.07
C THR A 673 3.89 -12.16 -50.27
N ILE A 674 5.18 -12.18 -49.92
CA ILE A 674 5.85 -13.22 -49.13
C ILE A 674 6.19 -12.63 -47.76
N THR A 675 5.42 -13.05 -46.76
CA THR A 675 5.56 -12.57 -45.38
C THR A 675 6.54 -13.41 -44.58
N VAL A 676 7.13 -12.82 -43.54
CA VAL A 676 7.98 -13.52 -42.56
C VAL A 676 7.27 -14.74 -41.97
N LYS A 677 5.95 -14.68 -41.80
CA LYS A 677 5.13 -15.83 -41.36
C LYS A 677 5.23 -17.01 -42.34
N LYS A 678 5.11 -16.76 -43.65
CA LYS A 678 5.26 -17.80 -44.69
C LYS A 678 6.67 -18.39 -44.70
N ILE A 679 7.70 -17.55 -44.56
CA ILE A 679 9.11 -17.98 -44.50
C ILE A 679 9.34 -18.91 -43.29
N ASN A 680 8.87 -18.49 -42.12
CA ASN A 680 8.99 -19.30 -40.90
C ASN A 680 8.22 -20.61 -40.98
N GLN A 681 7.04 -20.62 -41.61
CA GLN A 681 6.28 -21.85 -41.85
C GLN A 681 7.04 -22.80 -42.79
N ARG A 682 7.61 -22.27 -43.88
CA ARG A 682 8.47 -23.04 -44.81
C ARG A 682 9.67 -23.64 -44.09
N ARG A 683 10.34 -22.86 -43.25
CA ARG A 683 11.47 -23.29 -42.42
C ARG A 683 11.09 -24.44 -41.49
N THR A 684 10.00 -24.30 -40.73
CA THR A 684 9.54 -25.34 -39.80
C THR A 684 9.17 -26.63 -40.53
N ASN A 685 8.47 -26.52 -41.67
CA ASN A 685 8.12 -27.67 -42.49
C ASN A 685 9.34 -28.39 -43.06
N LEU A 686 10.35 -27.66 -43.54
CA LEU A 686 11.61 -28.25 -43.99
C LEU A 686 12.32 -28.95 -42.83
N ALA A 687 12.38 -28.33 -41.64
CA ALA A 687 13.00 -28.93 -40.46
C ALA A 687 12.32 -30.24 -40.03
N MET A 688 10.98 -30.34 -40.12
CA MET A 688 10.25 -31.59 -39.90
C MET A 688 10.55 -32.63 -40.98
N LYS A 689 10.67 -32.23 -42.24
CA LYS A 689 11.00 -33.17 -43.33
C LYS A 689 12.41 -33.75 -43.20
N ILE A 690 13.37 -33.01 -42.62
CA ILE A 690 14.72 -33.52 -42.34
C ILE A 690 14.68 -34.76 -41.43
N THR A 691 13.76 -34.84 -40.46
CA THR A 691 13.71 -36.01 -39.55
C THR A 691 13.31 -37.29 -40.28
N ASN A 692 12.57 -37.18 -41.39
CA ASN A 692 12.16 -38.33 -42.19
C ASN A 692 13.30 -38.96 -43.00
N LEU A 693 14.42 -38.25 -43.22
CA LEU A 693 15.58 -38.77 -43.95
C LEU A 693 16.31 -39.90 -43.20
N ARG A 694 16.07 -40.04 -41.90
CA ARG A 694 16.64 -41.10 -41.04
C ARG A 694 15.59 -42.13 -40.59
N SER A 695 14.37 -42.01 -41.08
CA SER A 695 13.31 -42.97 -40.79
C SER A 695 13.53 -44.27 -41.59
N PRO A 696 13.10 -45.43 -41.08
CA PRO A 696 13.14 -46.67 -41.85
C PRO A 696 12.34 -46.50 -43.16
N PRO A 697 12.80 -47.09 -44.29
CA PRO A 697 12.11 -46.98 -45.57
C PRO A 697 10.65 -47.40 -45.43
N ARG A 698 9.73 -46.55 -45.90
CA ARG A 698 8.30 -46.86 -45.82
C ARG A 698 8.04 -48.13 -46.64
N LYS A 699 7.35 -49.12 -46.04
CA LYS A 699 6.85 -50.27 -46.81
C LYS A 699 6.04 -49.72 -48.00
N PRO A 700 6.24 -50.24 -49.21
CA PRO A 700 5.51 -49.75 -50.38
C PRO A 700 4.03 -49.76 -50.06
N LYS A 701 3.34 -48.64 -50.27
CA LYS A 701 1.87 -48.62 -50.23
C LYS A 701 1.44 -49.75 -51.15
N GLN A 702 0.77 -50.77 -50.62
CA GLN A 702 0.03 -51.71 -51.45
C GLN A 702 -0.82 -50.84 -52.37
N LYS A 703 -0.54 -50.89 -53.68
CA LYS A 703 -1.52 -50.48 -54.67
C LYS A 703 -2.74 -51.33 -54.35
N TYR A 704 -3.73 -50.74 -53.68
CA TYR A 704 -5.07 -51.26 -53.80
C TYR A 704 -5.32 -51.20 -55.31
N PHE A 705 -5.51 -52.37 -55.91
CA PHE A 705 -6.12 -52.46 -57.23
C PHE A 705 -7.30 -51.48 -57.23
N GLU A 706 -7.35 -50.57 -58.19
CA GLU A 706 -8.61 -49.91 -58.52
C GLU A 706 -9.60 -51.06 -58.73
N LYS A 707 -10.49 -51.24 -57.75
CA LYS A 707 -11.64 -52.11 -57.94
C LYS A 707 -12.43 -51.48 -59.07
N ASP A 708 -12.63 -52.27 -60.10
CA ASP A 708 -13.57 -52.10 -61.19
C ASP A 708 -14.72 -51.12 -60.82
N PRO A 709 -14.87 -49.98 -61.52
CA PRO A 709 -15.94 -49.01 -61.29
C PRO A 709 -17.35 -49.62 -61.36
N SER A 710 -17.50 -50.81 -61.97
CA SER A 710 -18.78 -51.51 -62.06
C SER A 710 -19.21 -52.23 -60.77
N ALA A 711 -18.31 -52.47 -59.81
CA ALA A 711 -18.64 -53.13 -58.55
C ALA A 711 -19.09 -52.16 -57.44
N TYR A 712 -18.89 -50.84 -57.62
CA TYR A 712 -19.32 -49.81 -56.65
C TYR A 712 -20.71 -49.23 -56.94
N ALA A 713 -21.22 -49.41 -58.17
CA ALA A 713 -22.58 -49.01 -58.54
C ALA A 713 -23.65 -49.82 -57.79
N VAL A 714 -23.39 -51.09 -57.50
CA VAL A 714 -24.36 -51.98 -56.81
C VAL A 714 -24.39 -51.76 -55.29
N GLN A 715 -23.35 -51.18 -54.68
CA GLN A 715 -23.34 -50.86 -53.24
C GLN A 715 -23.81 -49.43 -52.91
N LEU A 716 -23.75 -48.50 -53.87
CA LEU A 716 -24.29 -47.15 -53.69
C LEU A 716 -25.82 -47.11 -53.84
N GLU A 717 -26.43 -47.98 -54.64
CA GLU A 717 -27.90 -48.12 -54.69
C GLU A 717 -28.49 -48.74 -53.41
N TYR A 718 -27.75 -49.64 -52.73
CA TYR A 718 -28.21 -50.22 -51.46
C TYR A 718 -28.12 -49.24 -50.28
N LYS A 719 -27.14 -48.31 -50.28
CA LYS A 719 -27.02 -47.27 -49.24
C LYS A 719 -27.90 -46.05 -49.46
N LYS A 720 -28.19 -45.67 -50.72
CA LYS A 720 -29.15 -44.60 -51.02
C LYS A 720 -30.58 -44.98 -50.64
N ASN A 721 -30.95 -46.26 -50.76
CA ASN A 721 -32.26 -46.77 -50.31
C ASN A 721 -32.37 -47.00 -48.79
N GLN A 722 -31.27 -46.90 -48.03
CA GLN A 722 -31.29 -46.95 -46.55
C GLN A 722 -31.20 -45.57 -45.89
N THR A 723 -30.66 -44.55 -46.59
CA THR A 723 -30.65 -43.16 -46.07
C THR A 723 -31.89 -42.36 -46.46
N SER A 724 -32.74 -42.87 -47.36
CA SER A 724 -34.07 -42.29 -47.65
C SER A 724 -35.20 -42.80 -46.73
N ILE A 725 -34.88 -43.62 -45.71
CA ILE A 725 -35.86 -44.08 -44.71
C ILE A 725 -35.68 -43.35 -43.35
N ASP A 726 -34.51 -42.78 -43.07
CA ASP A 726 -34.23 -42.10 -41.78
C ASP A 726 -34.29 -40.56 -41.81
N GLU A 727 -34.45 -39.92 -42.98
CA GLU A 727 -34.65 -38.46 -43.08
C GLU A 727 -36.12 -38.02 -43.06
N HIS A 728 -37.06 -38.94 -42.84
CA HIS A 728 -38.49 -38.64 -42.68
C HIS A 728 -38.99 -38.62 -41.22
N THR A 729 -38.11 -38.55 -40.22
CA THR A 729 -38.52 -38.49 -38.80
C THR A 729 -37.77 -37.48 -37.94
N LEU A 730 -37.12 -36.46 -38.54
CA LEU A 730 -36.48 -35.36 -37.80
C LEU A 730 -36.68 -34.00 -38.49
N LYS A 731 -37.92 -33.75 -38.95
CA LYS A 731 -38.45 -32.42 -39.22
C LYS A 731 -39.89 -32.38 -38.70
N ASP A 732 -40.00 -32.34 -37.39
CA ASP A 732 -41.17 -31.90 -36.62
C ASP A 732 -40.73 -31.94 -35.15
N ASN A 733 -40.22 -30.82 -34.63
CA ASN A 733 -40.17 -30.39 -33.22
C ASN A 733 -39.06 -29.35 -32.95
N GLU A 734 -39.05 -28.25 -33.71
CA GLU A 734 -38.43 -27.00 -33.26
C GLU A 734 -39.39 -25.85 -33.50
N THR A 735 -40.45 -25.86 -32.69
CA THR A 735 -41.18 -24.67 -32.25
C THR A 735 -41.66 -24.98 -30.83
N VAL A 736 -41.57 -23.97 -29.96
CA VAL A 736 -41.88 -23.99 -28.51
C VAL A 736 -40.69 -24.39 -27.63
N THR A 737 -39.89 -23.40 -27.23
CA THR A 737 -39.83 -22.89 -25.84
C THR A 737 -38.85 -21.73 -25.77
N GLU A 738 -39.39 -20.52 -25.97
CA GLU A 738 -38.94 -19.36 -25.19
C GLU A 738 -39.34 -19.56 -23.73
N GLU A 739 -38.62 -18.88 -22.84
CA GLU A 739 -38.77 -18.79 -21.39
C GLU A 739 -38.08 -19.87 -20.54
N ILE A 740 -37.38 -19.35 -19.51
CA ILE A 740 -36.71 -20.03 -18.39
C ILE A 740 -35.23 -20.37 -18.64
N ASP A 741 -34.37 -19.34 -18.53
CA ASP A 741 -33.24 -19.39 -17.59
C ASP A 741 -32.66 -17.99 -17.34
N GLN A 742 -33.44 -17.18 -16.61
CA GLN A 742 -32.90 -16.20 -15.68
C GLN A 742 -33.01 -16.80 -14.28
N LYS A 743 -31.90 -17.33 -13.75
CA LYS A 743 -31.53 -17.39 -12.32
C LYS A 743 -30.51 -18.52 -12.14
N GLU A 744 -29.25 -18.17 -11.96
CA GLU A 744 -28.38 -18.70 -10.89
C GLU A 744 -26.96 -18.16 -11.11
N ASP A 745 -26.77 -16.88 -10.81
CA ASP A 745 -25.46 -16.37 -10.38
C ASP A 745 -25.68 -15.68 -9.03
N ASN A 746 -25.68 -16.50 -7.99
CA ASN A 746 -25.53 -16.05 -6.61
C ASN A 746 -25.09 -17.24 -5.74
N LYS A 747 -23.78 -17.39 -5.58
CA LYS A 747 -23.17 -17.78 -4.30
C LYS A 747 -21.65 -17.59 -4.30
N GLU A 748 -21.25 -16.73 -3.37
CA GLU A 748 -19.96 -16.68 -2.66
C GLU A 748 -18.71 -16.18 -3.40
N LEU A 749 -18.52 -14.84 -3.36
CA LEU A 749 -17.27 -14.22 -2.86
C LEU A 749 -17.46 -12.75 -2.46
#